data_AF-A0A4Q3VD25-F1
#
_entry.id   AF-A0A4Q3VD25-F1
#
_cell.length_a   1.000
_cell.length_b   1.000
_cell.length_c   1.000
_cell.angle_alpha   90.00
_cell.angle_beta   90.00
_cell.angle_gamma   90.00
#
_symmetry.space_group_name_H-M   'P 1'
#
loop_
_entity.id
_entity.type
_entity.pdbx_description
1 polymer ?
#
loop_
_entity_poly.entity_id
_entity_poly.type
_entity_poly.pdbx_seq_one_letter_code
_entity_poly.pdbx_strand_id
1 'polypeptide(L)'
;MLKYDTLKGLDDNHVMRTYARMPALFVQGAGCSLWDNRGKEYLDLLAGIGVCSLGHCHPAIVAAVTRQAQQLIHVSNLLLSAPQAQLAERLMEISGMEKVFYAVCGATANETALKIAKKRGLEKRPEGNYEIITLWKSFHGRTLGAISATGQPKYQEPFQPLIPGFRHIHANNLEELRAAFSDKTAAIHMETVLGEGGVLDLTPEFLKEAERLCKEHDALLMLDEVQCGIGRTGAWFAYQRVGVQPDVLCLAKGLGGGVPIGACLARGKAAETLIPGDHGATFGGNPLSCAAAIAVLDTIEHTDVLANVNRVGAFFQDALRKMPKVVEVRGKGLMIGAKLDAPVARETVAKMFELGVIANATDDSTLRFVPPLIITEAQVVQAMAILAQALGVTAPSLTAKSPAPSAPSEAYGDVLSIDDLTDYQLEDLLALAASDKLRRRHAPAAITPIEGRSVAMVFEKQSLRTRVSFETAIRELGGHPIYLTKGDIGIGSRESMQDVSGNLSRWVSLIVARLYWQRDIQLMAEVATVPVVNALTEWEHPCQALADLLTIREEFEGESVKIAYVGDGNNVARSLAKLGTRLGHPVTLVGPKNFQLEEIPGLVQTEDIEEGLVGAKVVYTDVWVSMGDEREQEQRLKTFNPYQVNERMMSIADKDAIFLHCLPARRGLEVTDGVIDGRQSRVHDQAENRLHAQKALLRRILGL
;
A
#
# COMPACT_ATOMS: atom_id res chain seq x y z
N MET A 1 -22.66 -19.42 -2.37
CA MET A 1 -22.72 -18.07 -2.97
C MET A 1 -24.16 -17.71 -3.28
N LEU A 2 -24.58 -16.47 -3.00
CA LEU A 2 -25.91 -15.97 -3.38
C LEU A 2 -25.97 -15.81 -4.90
N LYS A 3 -27.09 -16.22 -5.53
CA LYS A 3 -27.29 -16.11 -6.98
C LYS A 3 -27.53 -14.65 -7.38
N TYR A 4 -26.96 -14.22 -8.50
CA TYR A 4 -27.10 -12.84 -9.02
C TYR A 4 -28.57 -12.43 -9.15
N ASP A 5 -29.41 -13.27 -9.78
CA ASP A 5 -30.82 -12.94 -10.05
C ASP A 5 -31.63 -12.73 -8.76
N THR A 6 -31.32 -13.48 -7.70
CA THR A 6 -31.97 -13.33 -6.40
C THR A 6 -31.67 -11.96 -5.80
N LEU A 7 -30.40 -11.55 -5.77
CA LEU A 7 -30.01 -10.24 -5.24
C LEU A 7 -30.47 -9.09 -6.15
N LYS A 8 -30.48 -9.31 -7.47
CA LYS A 8 -31.04 -8.34 -8.43
C LYS A 8 -32.53 -8.12 -8.20
N GLY A 9 -33.28 -9.19 -7.93
CA GLY A 9 -34.71 -9.10 -7.58
C GLY A 9 -34.95 -8.32 -6.28
N LEU A 10 -34.09 -8.51 -5.26
CA LEU A 10 -34.16 -7.70 -4.04
C LEU A 10 -33.85 -6.23 -4.30
N ASP A 11 -32.80 -5.92 -5.09
CA ASP A 11 -32.47 -4.54 -5.47
C ASP A 11 -33.63 -3.89 -6.22
N ASP A 12 -34.22 -4.59 -7.20
CA ASP A 12 -35.36 -4.09 -7.98
C ASP A 12 -36.61 -3.79 -7.15
N ASN A 13 -36.87 -4.60 -6.11
CA ASN A 13 -38.06 -4.49 -5.30
C ASN A 13 -37.90 -3.52 -4.12
N HIS A 14 -36.66 -3.29 -3.65
CA HIS A 14 -36.42 -2.61 -2.37
C HIS A 14 -35.49 -1.39 -2.46
N VAL A 15 -34.82 -1.16 -3.59
CA VAL A 15 -33.90 -0.01 -3.78
C VAL A 15 -34.45 0.93 -4.85
N MET A 16 -34.41 2.25 -4.58
CA MET A 16 -34.82 3.26 -5.56
C MET A 16 -33.96 3.18 -6.82
N ARG A 17 -34.61 3.10 -7.99
CA ARG A 17 -33.97 2.98 -9.31
C ARG A 17 -33.36 4.28 -9.80
N THR A 18 -32.30 4.74 -9.12
CA THR A 18 -31.56 5.97 -9.43
C THR A 18 -30.29 5.74 -10.25
N TYR A 19 -29.95 4.47 -10.53
CA TYR A 19 -28.77 4.06 -11.29
C TYR A 19 -29.12 2.94 -12.29
N ALA A 20 -28.47 2.96 -13.45
CA ALA A 20 -28.39 1.82 -14.36
C ALA A 20 -27.18 0.96 -13.98
N ARG A 21 -27.41 -0.13 -13.26
CA ARG A 21 -26.32 -1.03 -12.79
C ARG A 21 -25.81 -1.92 -13.93
N MET A 22 -24.50 -2.13 -13.98
CA MET A 22 -23.90 -3.14 -14.84
C MET A 22 -24.26 -4.56 -14.36
N PRO A 23 -24.38 -5.56 -15.25
CA PRO A 23 -24.90 -6.88 -14.90
C PRO A 23 -23.84 -7.81 -14.27
N ALA A 24 -23.24 -7.39 -13.16
CA ALA A 24 -22.36 -8.24 -12.34
C ALA A 24 -22.60 -8.00 -10.85
N LEU A 25 -22.39 -9.06 -10.06
CA LEU A 25 -22.38 -9.01 -8.60
C LEU A 25 -20.94 -9.14 -8.14
N PHE A 26 -20.32 -8.01 -7.80
CA PHE A 26 -18.97 -7.98 -7.24
C PHE A 26 -18.96 -8.46 -5.79
N VAL A 27 -18.03 -9.35 -5.45
CA VAL A 27 -17.91 -9.96 -4.12
C VAL A 27 -16.53 -9.78 -3.49
N GLN A 28 -15.53 -9.40 -4.28
CA GLN A 28 -14.16 -9.19 -3.83
C GLN A 28 -13.48 -8.09 -4.64
N GLY A 29 -12.55 -7.38 -4.01
CA GLY A 29 -11.65 -6.43 -4.67
C GLY A 29 -10.28 -6.41 -4.00
N ALA A 30 -9.24 -6.24 -4.81
CA ALA A 30 -7.85 -6.14 -4.38
C ALA A 30 -7.04 -5.37 -5.43
N GLY A 31 -6.28 -4.37 -5.00
CA GLY A 31 -5.49 -3.54 -5.91
C GLY A 31 -6.36 -2.88 -6.98
N CYS A 32 -6.04 -3.11 -8.26
CA CYS A 32 -6.83 -2.57 -9.38
C CYS A 32 -7.92 -3.53 -9.90
N SER A 33 -8.18 -4.65 -9.22
CA SER A 33 -9.07 -5.69 -9.72
C SER A 33 -10.29 -5.89 -8.81
N LEU A 34 -11.39 -6.27 -9.45
CA LEU A 34 -12.63 -6.73 -8.81
C LEU A 34 -13.01 -8.11 -9.34
N TRP A 35 -13.60 -8.95 -8.48
CA TRP A 35 -14.10 -10.28 -8.87
C TRP A 35 -15.60 -10.37 -8.64
N ASP A 36 -16.32 -10.89 -9.63
CA ASP A 36 -17.74 -11.19 -9.51
C ASP A 36 -17.99 -12.54 -8.82
N ASN A 37 -19.24 -12.80 -8.46
CA ASN A 37 -19.69 -14.03 -7.82
C ASN A 37 -19.54 -15.31 -8.69
N ARG A 38 -19.04 -15.19 -9.92
CA ARG A 38 -18.69 -16.31 -10.81
C ARG A 38 -17.17 -16.47 -10.95
N GLY A 39 -16.39 -15.67 -10.22
CA GLY A 39 -14.93 -15.68 -10.26
C GLY A 39 -14.34 -14.91 -11.44
N LYS A 40 -15.15 -14.19 -12.24
CA LYS A 40 -14.61 -13.38 -13.34
C LYS A 40 -13.92 -12.14 -12.76
N GLU A 41 -12.67 -11.94 -13.15
CA GLU A 41 -11.89 -10.74 -12.83
C GLU A 41 -12.25 -9.58 -13.77
N TYR A 42 -12.24 -8.37 -13.20
CA TYR A 42 -12.41 -7.12 -13.90
C TYR A 42 -11.31 -6.14 -13.48
N LEU A 43 -10.53 -5.65 -14.45
CA LEU A 43 -9.62 -4.52 -14.23
C LEU A 43 -10.44 -3.24 -14.08
N ASP A 44 -10.33 -2.56 -12.95
CA ASP A 44 -11.11 -1.38 -12.62
C ASP A 44 -10.37 -0.09 -12.98
N LEU A 45 -10.76 0.53 -14.10
CA LEU A 45 -10.29 1.85 -14.53
C LEU A 45 -11.20 2.99 -14.07
N LEU A 46 -12.19 2.69 -13.23
CA LEU A 46 -13.15 3.65 -12.69
C LEU A 46 -12.89 3.92 -11.20
N ALA A 47 -12.41 2.94 -10.44
CA ALA A 47 -12.09 3.05 -9.02
C ALA A 47 -13.22 3.65 -8.18
N GLY A 48 -14.47 3.25 -8.43
CA GLY A 48 -15.64 3.88 -7.78
C GLY A 48 -15.83 5.36 -8.16
N ILE A 49 -15.44 5.75 -9.37
CA ILE A 49 -15.41 7.13 -9.88
C ILE A 49 -14.34 7.97 -9.16
N GLY A 50 -13.12 7.41 -9.09
CA GLY A 50 -11.95 8.05 -8.46
C GLY A 50 -11.93 8.01 -6.93
N VAL A 51 -12.72 7.12 -6.32
CA VAL A 51 -12.85 6.94 -4.86
C VAL A 51 -11.78 6.02 -4.30
N CYS A 52 -11.59 4.82 -4.87
CA CYS A 52 -10.62 3.83 -4.42
C CYS A 52 -9.20 4.22 -4.89
N SER A 53 -8.68 5.34 -4.39
CA SER A 53 -7.41 5.96 -4.81
C SER A 53 -6.23 4.99 -4.70
N LEU A 54 -6.11 4.21 -3.63
CA LEU A 54 -5.05 3.22 -3.44
C LEU A 54 -5.45 1.81 -3.89
N GLY A 55 -6.55 1.68 -4.64
CA GLY A 55 -7.12 0.41 -5.03
C GLY A 55 -8.08 -0.15 -3.99
N HIS A 56 -8.63 -1.32 -4.30
CA HIS A 56 -9.63 -1.99 -3.47
C HIS A 56 -8.96 -2.68 -2.28
N CYS A 57 -9.58 -2.56 -1.10
CA CYS A 57 -9.14 -3.21 0.14
C CYS A 57 -7.66 -2.99 0.48
N HIS A 58 -7.14 -1.78 0.21
CA HIS A 58 -5.73 -1.48 0.45
C HIS A 58 -5.34 -1.78 1.92
N PRO A 59 -4.28 -2.57 2.19
CA PRO A 59 -3.97 -3.07 3.52
C PRO A 59 -3.78 -1.97 4.58
N ALA A 60 -3.25 -0.80 4.20
CA ALA A 60 -3.09 0.33 5.12
C ALA A 60 -4.44 0.91 5.58
N ILE A 61 -5.40 1.04 4.66
CA ILE A 61 -6.75 1.58 4.94
C ILE A 61 -7.52 0.58 5.80
N VAL A 62 -7.55 -0.70 5.39
CA VAL A 62 -8.23 -1.77 6.15
C VAL A 62 -7.72 -1.80 7.58
N ALA A 63 -6.41 -1.72 7.77
CA ALA A 63 -5.80 -1.71 9.09
C ALA A 63 -6.20 -0.50 9.94
N ALA A 64 -6.20 0.70 9.36
CA ALA A 64 -6.57 1.93 10.06
C ALA A 64 -8.05 1.92 10.47
N VAL A 65 -8.93 1.49 9.56
CA VAL A 65 -10.37 1.35 9.82
C VAL A 65 -10.61 0.33 10.93
N THR A 66 -10.00 -0.86 10.85
CA THR A 66 -10.18 -1.91 11.87
C THR A 66 -9.68 -1.45 13.24
N ARG A 67 -8.48 -0.85 13.33
CA ARG A 67 -7.97 -0.29 14.60
C ARG A 67 -8.91 0.72 15.20
N GLN A 68 -9.30 1.70 14.39
CA GLN A 68 -10.11 2.80 14.86
C GLN A 68 -11.51 2.33 15.25
N ALA A 69 -12.10 1.38 14.52
CA ALA A 69 -13.40 0.80 14.85
C ALA A 69 -13.40 0.05 16.19
N GLN A 70 -12.29 -0.60 16.55
CA GLN A 70 -12.12 -1.27 17.84
C GLN A 70 -11.94 -0.29 19.01
N GLN A 71 -11.55 0.95 18.73
CA GLN A 71 -11.30 1.98 19.75
C GLN A 71 -12.46 2.95 19.90
N LEU A 72 -12.84 3.62 18.82
CA LEU A 72 -13.82 4.69 18.82
C LEU A 72 -14.30 4.98 17.39
N ILE A 73 -15.60 4.79 17.13
CA ILE A 73 -16.19 5.08 15.80
C ILE A 73 -16.72 6.51 15.73
N HIS A 74 -17.41 6.98 16.77
CA HIS A 74 -18.15 8.24 16.73
C HIS A 74 -18.38 8.85 18.12
N VAL A 75 -18.19 10.17 18.23
CA VAL A 75 -18.40 10.94 19.49
C VAL A 75 -19.10 12.29 19.27
N SER A 76 -19.71 12.52 18.10
CA SER A 76 -20.18 13.84 17.62
C SER A 76 -19.07 14.91 17.52
N ASN A 77 -19.42 16.08 16.99
CA ASN A 77 -18.53 17.26 16.94
C ASN A 77 -18.61 18.12 18.20
N LEU A 78 -19.35 17.70 19.23
CA LEU A 78 -19.35 18.35 20.55
C LEU A 78 -18.17 17.92 21.41
N LEU A 79 -17.48 16.84 21.03
CA LEU A 79 -16.37 16.23 21.76
C LEU A 79 -15.14 16.15 20.86
N LEU A 80 -13.96 16.25 21.47
CA LEU A 80 -12.68 16.18 20.76
C LEU A 80 -12.31 14.73 20.39
N SER A 81 -11.70 14.54 19.22
CA SER A 81 -11.03 13.29 18.87
C SER A 81 -9.68 13.53 18.22
N ALA A 82 -8.69 12.70 18.57
CA ALA A 82 -7.33 12.83 18.04
C ALA A 82 -7.25 12.65 16.50
N PRO A 83 -7.87 11.63 15.88
CA PRO A 83 -7.78 11.45 14.42
C PRO A 83 -8.33 12.65 13.64
N GLN A 84 -9.38 13.31 14.14
CA GLN A 84 -9.97 14.48 13.50
C GLN A 84 -9.00 15.67 13.50
N ALA A 85 -8.34 15.93 14.63
CA ALA A 85 -7.37 17.02 14.77
C ALA A 85 -6.08 16.74 13.97
N GLN A 86 -5.57 15.50 14.03
CA GLN A 86 -4.38 15.07 13.28
C GLN A 86 -4.60 15.16 11.77
N LEU A 87 -5.77 14.74 11.28
CA LEU A 87 -6.09 14.90 9.86
C LEU A 87 -6.14 16.37 9.46
N ALA A 88 -6.57 17.27 10.37
CA ALA A 88 -6.68 18.69 10.06
C ALA A 88 -5.28 19.29 9.83
N GLU A 89 -4.35 19.01 10.75
CA GLU A 89 -2.94 19.40 10.64
C GLU A 89 -2.35 18.94 9.30
N ARG A 90 -2.46 17.64 9.00
CA ARG A 90 -1.93 17.06 7.75
C ARG A 90 -2.53 17.70 6.52
N LEU A 91 -3.85 17.92 6.50
CA LEU A 91 -4.51 18.59 5.38
C LEU A 91 -4.01 20.02 5.20
N MET A 92 -3.75 20.77 6.28
CA MET A 92 -3.24 22.15 6.16
C MET A 92 -1.82 22.15 5.60
N GLU A 93 -0.94 21.25 6.07
CA GLU A 93 0.44 21.13 5.60
C GLU A 93 0.52 20.87 4.09
N ILE A 94 -0.26 19.92 3.57
CA ILE A 94 -0.20 19.57 2.15
C ILE A 94 -0.95 20.55 1.24
N SER A 95 -1.84 21.40 1.79
CA SER A 95 -2.74 22.28 1.01
C SER A 95 -2.47 23.78 1.16
N GLY A 96 -1.69 24.23 2.14
CA GLY A 96 -1.53 25.66 2.43
C GLY A 96 -2.83 26.38 2.81
N MET A 97 -3.82 25.63 3.31
CA MET A 97 -5.08 26.14 3.88
C MET A 97 -4.94 26.31 5.40
N GLU A 98 -5.95 26.88 6.07
CA GLU A 98 -5.85 27.23 7.50
C GLU A 98 -6.84 26.50 8.41
N LYS A 99 -8.06 26.24 7.93
CA LYS A 99 -9.10 25.50 8.68
C LYS A 99 -9.85 24.51 7.80
N VAL A 100 -10.43 23.50 8.43
CA VAL A 100 -11.25 22.48 7.76
C VAL A 100 -12.59 22.30 8.47
N PHE A 101 -13.66 22.26 7.68
CA PHE A 101 -14.92 21.66 8.09
C PHE A 101 -15.04 20.27 7.46
N TYR A 102 -15.24 19.25 8.28
CA TYR A 102 -15.43 17.89 7.78
C TYR A 102 -16.88 17.62 7.43
N ALA A 103 -17.08 17.16 6.20
CA ALA A 103 -18.35 16.71 5.65
C ALA A 103 -18.36 15.17 5.49
N VAL A 104 -19.42 14.61 4.92
CA VAL A 104 -19.54 13.15 4.71
C VAL A 104 -19.27 12.72 3.27
N CYS A 105 -19.38 13.65 2.33
CA CYS A 105 -19.14 13.41 0.90
C CYS A 105 -18.89 14.73 0.17
N GLY A 106 -18.53 14.67 -1.12
CA GLY A 106 -18.25 15.87 -1.92
C GLY A 106 -19.42 16.84 -2.03
N ALA A 107 -20.66 16.34 -2.17
CA ALA A 107 -21.83 17.21 -2.24
C ALA A 107 -22.02 18.04 -0.95
N THR A 108 -21.78 17.44 0.22
CA THR A 108 -21.91 18.15 1.49
C THR A 108 -20.72 19.07 1.79
N ALA A 109 -19.52 18.75 1.29
CA ALA A 109 -18.39 19.68 1.29
C ALA A 109 -18.68 20.92 0.42
N ASN A 110 -19.27 20.71 -0.76
CA ASN A 110 -19.69 21.80 -1.64
C ASN A 110 -20.83 22.64 -1.03
N GLU A 111 -21.80 22.04 -0.33
CA GLU A 111 -22.80 22.81 0.43
C GLU A 111 -22.13 23.72 1.49
N THR A 112 -21.08 23.25 2.17
CA THR A 112 -20.30 24.10 3.10
C THR A 112 -19.66 25.28 2.36
N ALA A 113 -19.02 25.05 1.21
CA ALA A 113 -18.43 26.11 0.40
C ALA A 113 -19.48 27.13 -0.09
N LEU A 114 -20.63 26.65 -0.58
CA LEU A 114 -21.73 27.50 -1.02
C LEU A 114 -22.31 28.33 0.13
N LYS A 115 -22.35 27.80 1.35
CA LYS A 115 -22.74 28.57 2.54
C LYS A 115 -21.73 29.64 2.91
N ILE A 116 -20.44 29.37 2.79
CA ILE A 116 -19.38 30.38 2.98
C ILE A 116 -19.59 31.52 1.97
N ALA A 117 -19.72 31.21 0.68
CA ALA A 117 -19.97 32.19 -0.37
C ALA A 117 -21.25 32.99 -0.13
N LYS A 118 -22.35 32.33 0.22
CA LYS A 118 -23.63 32.97 0.52
C LYS A 118 -23.55 33.91 1.71
N LYS A 119 -22.97 33.48 2.84
CA LYS A 119 -22.87 34.32 4.05
C LYS A 119 -22.00 35.54 3.78
N ARG A 120 -20.86 35.38 3.12
CA ARG A 120 -19.99 36.48 2.67
C ARG A 120 -20.70 37.43 1.70
N GLY A 121 -21.47 36.89 0.76
CA GLY A 121 -22.30 37.67 -0.14
C GLY A 121 -23.32 38.53 0.62
N LEU A 122 -24.03 37.93 1.56
CA LEU A 122 -25.03 38.61 2.40
C LEU A 122 -24.43 39.66 3.36
N GLU A 123 -23.23 39.43 3.89
CA GLU A 123 -22.51 40.42 4.71
C GLU A 123 -22.24 41.70 3.93
N LYS A 124 -21.94 41.58 2.63
CA LYS A 124 -21.75 42.73 1.73
C LYS A 124 -23.06 43.27 1.16
N ARG A 125 -24.07 42.41 1.03
CA ARG A 125 -25.32 42.63 0.28
C ARG A 125 -26.50 42.06 1.06
N PRO A 126 -26.92 42.74 2.14
CA PRO A 126 -28.00 42.25 3.01
C PRO A 126 -29.34 42.04 2.29
N GLU A 127 -29.54 42.72 1.16
CA GLU A 127 -30.71 42.57 0.27
C GLU A 127 -30.73 41.24 -0.51
N GLY A 128 -29.62 40.48 -0.52
CA GLY A 128 -29.55 39.15 -1.12
C GLY A 128 -29.29 39.12 -2.63
N ASN A 129 -28.87 40.22 -3.24
CA ASN A 129 -28.60 40.33 -4.68
C ASN A 129 -27.17 39.87 -5.09
N TYR A 130 -26.58 38.92 -4.35
CA TYR A 130 -25.25 38.40 -4.64
C TYR A 130 -25.27 37.30 -5.72
N GLU A 131 -24.12 37.09 -6.37
CA GLU A 131 -23.93 36.08 -7.43
C GLU A 131 -22.78 35.14 -7.10
N ILE A 132 -22.96 33.85 -7.37
CA ILE A 132 -21.91 32.82 -7.36
C ILE A 132 -21.71 32.36 -8.80
N ILE A 133 -20.53 32.61 -9.34
CA ILE A 133 -20.16 32.20 -10.70
C ILE A 133 -19.78 30.72 -10.67
N THR A 134 -20.30 29.95 -11.61
CA THR A 134 -19.97 28.53 -11.82
C THR A 134 -19.84 28.26 -13.32
N LEU A 135 -19.44 27.04 -13.70
CA LEU A 135 -19.16 26.71 -15.10
C LEU A 135 -20.22 25.80 -15.70
N TRP A 136 -20.58 26.04 -16.96
CA TRP A 136 -21.27 25.03 -17.77
C TRP A 136 -20.44 23.75 -17.84
N LYS A 137 -21.11 22.60 -17.81
CA LYS A 137 -20.57 21.23 -17.70
C LYS A 137 -19.95 20.86 -16.34
N SER A 138 -19.91 21.75 -15.34
CA SER A 138 -19.42 21.39 -14.01
C SER A 138 -20.31 20.35 -13.31
N PHE A 139 -19.80 19.72 -12.26
CA PHE A 139 -20.58 18.86 -11.36
C PHE A 139 -20.12 19.00 -9.91
N HIS A 140 -20.99 19.55 -9.06
CA HIS A 140 -20.69 19.82 -7.65
C HIS A 140 -21.50 18.96 -6.67
N GLY A 141 -22.48 18.18 -7.17
CA GLY A 141 -23.28 17.28 -6.36
C GLY A 141 -24.75 17.27 -6.72
N ARG A 142 -25.55 16.57 -5.91
CA ARG A 142 -26.99 16.38 -6.14
C ARG A 142 -27.89 16.86 -4.99
N THR A 143 -27.34 17.55 -4.00
CA THR A 143 -28.14 18.29 -3.00
C THR A 143 -28.72 19.55 -3.65
N LEU A 144 -29.78 20.15 -3.09
CA LEU A 144 -30.47 21.28 -3.75
C LEU A 144 -29.54 22.49 -4.00
N GLY A 145 -28.57 22.78 -3.13
CA GLY A 145 -27.58 23.82 -3.38
C GLY A 145 -26.55 23.40 -4.42
N ALA A 146 -25.94 22.22 -4.22
CA ALA A 146 -24.91 21.73 -5.14
C ALA A 146 -25.41 21.46 -6.57
N ILE A 147 -26.66 21.05 -6.73
CA ILE A 147 -27.28 20.84 -8.05
C ILE A 147 -27.63 22.17 -8.74
N SER A 148 -27.93 23.20 -7.96
CA SER A 148 -28.09 24.58 -8.47
C SER A 148 -26.75 25.14 -8.97
N ALA A 149 -25.64 24.81 -8.30
CA ALA A 149 -24.28 25.15 -8.75
C ALA A 149 -23.80 24.31 -9.94
N THR A 150 -24.31 23.08 -10.11
CA THR A 150 -23.92 22.14 -11.17
C THR A 150 -24.41 22.62 -12.53
N GLY A 151 -23.51 23.00 -13.44
CA GLY A 151 -23.84 23.54 -14.76
C GLY A 151 -24.27 22.51 -15.81
N GLN A 152 -25.19 21.59 -15.47
CA GLN A 152 -25.67 20.55 -16.37
C GLN A 152 -27.21 20.47 -16.36
N PRO A 153 -27.90 20.97 -17.41
CA PRO A 153 -29.37 21.04 -17.46
C PRO A 153 -30.07 19.71 -17.16
N LYS A 154 -29.56 18.58 -17.67
CA LYS A 154 -30.10 17.24 -17.42
C LYS A 154 -30.25 16.86 -15.94
N TYR A 155 -29.45 17.46 -15.06
CA TYR A 155 -29.56 17.25 -13.60
C TYR A 155 -30.44 18.30 -12.93
N GLN A 156 -30.55 19.51 -13.50
CA GLN A 156 -31.30 20.62 -12.94
C GLN A 156 -32.81 20.56 -13.27
N GLU A 157 -33.15 20.20 -14.50
CA GLU A 157 -34.52 20.22 -15.04
C GLU A 157 -35.56 19.53 -14.13
N PRO A 158 -35.30 18.35 -13.53
CA PRO A 158 -36.28 17.67 -12.69
C PRO A 158 -36.61 18.37 -11.36
N PHE A 159 -35.82 19.38 -10.95
CA PHE A 159 -35.91 20.00 -9.62
C PHE A 159 -36.19 21.50 -9.66
N GLN A 160 -36.68 22.02 -10.79
CA GLN A 160 -37.02 23.44 -10.92
C GLN A 160 -38.22 23.82 -10.02
N PRO A 161 -38.24 25.03 -9.41
CA PRO A 161 -37.19 26.05 -9.44
C PRO A 161 -36.01 25.73 -8.53
N LEU A 162 -34.79 26.00 -9.00
CA LEU A 162 -33.54 25.85 -8.25
C LEU A 162 -33.29 26.97 -7.22
N ILE A 163 -32.26 26.81 -6.39
CA ILE A 163 -31.80 27.89 -5.49
C ILE A 163 -31.23 29.02 -6.35
N PRO A 164 -31.69 30.29 -6.18
CA PRO A 164 -31.23 31.42 -6.98
C PRO A 164 -29.82 31.88 -6.59
N GLY A 165 -29.24 32.77 -7.40
CA GLY A 165 -27.95 33.40 -7.14
C GLY A 165 -26.76 32.76 -7.86
N PHE A 166 -27.00 31.84 -8.81
CA PHE A 166 -25.96 31.24 -9.63
C PHE A 166 -25.92 31.86 -11.03
N ARG A 167 -24.71 32.10 -11.53
CA ARG A 167 -24.43 32.53 -12.90
C ARG A 167 -23.47 31.53 -13.55
N HIS A 168 -23.88 30.92 -14.66
CA HIS A 168 -23.07 29.93 -15.37
C HIS A 168 -22.34 30.56 -16.57
N ILE A 169 -21.04 30.31 -16.71
CA ILE A 169 -20.21 30.72 -17.85
C ILE A 169 -19.49 29.52 -18.47
N HIS A 170 -18.95 29.67 -19.67
CA HIS A 170 -18.17 28.61 -20.32
C HIS A 170 -16.75 28.51 -19.76
N ALA A 171 -16.33 27.28 -19.47
CA ALA A 171 -14.95 26.98 -19.09
C ALA A 171 -13.95 27.49 -20.14
N ASN A 172 -12.84 28.08 -19.69
CA ASN A 172 -11.78 28.64 -20.53
C ASN A 172 -12.19 29.83 -21.44
N ASN A 173 -13.38 30.41 -21.26
CA ASN A 173 -13.75 31.66 -21.92
C ASN A 173 -13.39 32.87 -21.05
N LEU A 174 -12.25 33.51 -21.31
CA LEU A 174 -11.77 34.65 -20.53
C LEU A 174 -12.66 35.90 -20.66
N GLU A 175 -13.33 36.09 -21.80
CA GLU A 175 -14.23 37.22 -22.01
C GLU A 175 -15.50 37.08 -21.16
N GLU A 176 -16.11 35.89 -21.18
CA GLU A 176 -17.25 35.58 -20.31
C GLU A 176 -16.86 35.66 -18.83
N LEU A 177 -15.68 35.19 -18.47
CA LEU A 177 -15.17 35.29 -17.09
C LEU A 177 -15.09 36.75 -16.65
N ARG A 178 -14.44 37.62 -17.42
CA ARG A 178 -14.33 39.05 -17.10
C ARG A 178 -15.69 39.74 -17.03
N ALA A 179 -16.58 39.43 -17.97
CA ALA A 179 -17.93 39.99 -18.01
C ALA A 179 -18.86 39.44 -16.90
N ALA A 180 -18.49 38.33 -16.27
CA ALA A 180 -19.25 37.73 -15.18
C ALA A 180 -18.99 38.38 -13.82
N PHE A 181 -17.78 38.90 -13.60
CA PHE A 181 -17.45 39.60 -12.37
C PHE A 181 -18.09 40.98 -12.33
N SER A 182 -18.66 41.29 -11.17
CA SER A 182 -19.23 42.60 -10.84
C SER A 182 -19.17 42.80 -9.34
N ASP A 183 -19.66 43.94 -8.86
CA ASP A 183 -19.82 44.14 -7.43
C ASP A 183 -20.73 43.08 -6.81
N LYS A 184 -21.69 42.49 -7.55
CA LYS A 184 -22.56 41.44 -7.00
C LYS A 184 -21.85 40.12 -6.72
N THR A 185 -20.66 39.89 -7.28
CA THR A 185 -19.98 38.61 -7.21
C THR A 185 -19.48 38.31 -5.79
N ALA A 186 -19.98 37.24 -5.18
CA ALA A 186 -19.54 36.74 -3.89
C ALA A 186 -18.41 35.72 -4.01
N ALA A 187 -18.48 34.87 -5.04
CA ALA A 187 -17.49 33.84 -5.30
C ALA A 187 -17.53 33.36 -6.76
N ILE A 188 -16.44 32.75 -7.21
CA ILE A 188 -16.45 31.77 -8.30
C ILE A 188 -16.19 30.38 -7.70
N HIS A 189 -17.00 29.39 -8.05
CA HIS A 189 -16.89 28.00 -7.63
C HIS A 189 -16.74 27.09 -8.85
N MET A 190 -15.61 26.38 -8.94
CA MET A 190 -15.29 25.59 -10.14
C MET A 190 -14.38 24.41 -9.84
N GLU A 191 -14.45 23.37 -10.67
CA GLU A 191 -13.47 22.28 -10.66
C GLU A 191 -12.17 22.74 -11.37
N THR A 192 -10.99 22.37 -10.87
CA THR A 192 -9.73 22.61 -11.60
C THR A 192 -9.64 21.78 -12.88
N VAL A 193 -10.21 20.56 -12.84
CA VAL A 193 -10.42 19.68 -13.99
C VAL A 193 -11.86 19.18 -13.92
N LEU A 194 -12.70 19.57 -14.87
CA LEU A 194 -14.12 19.19 -14.90
C LEU A 194 -14.24 17.68 -15.16
N GLY A 195 -14.57 16.90 -14.14
CA GLY A 195 -14.57 15.44 -14.23
C GLY A 195 -15.74 14.89 -15.02
N GLU A 196 -16.97 15.11 -14.51
CA GLU A 196 -18.20 14.68 -15.21
C GLU A 196 -18.42 15.46 -16.50
N GLY A 197 -17.89 16.68 -16.60
CA GLY A 197 -17.95 17.52 -17.81
C GLY A 197 -17.12 17.00 -18.99
N GLY A 198 -16.44 15.86 -18.81
CA GLY A 198 -15.67 15.19 -19.85
C GLY A 198 -14.17 15.18 -19.62
N VAL A 199 -13.67 15.37 -18.40
CA VAL A 199 -12.24 15.52 -18.11
C VAL A 199 -11.65 16.72 -18.86
N LEU A 200 -12.25 17.89 -18.66
CA LEU A 200 -11.81 19.15 -19.29
C LEU A 200 -10.92 19.93 -18.32
N ASP A 201 -9.66 20.13 -18.69
CA ASP A 201 -8.73 20.94 -17.93
C ASP A 201 -9.11 22.43 -18.01
N LEU A 202 -9.14 23.13 -16.87
CA LEU A 202 -9.08 24.58 -16.89
C LEU A 202 -7.65 25.02 -17.20
N THR A 203 -7.53 25.99 -18.10
CA THR A 203 -6.26 26.55 -18.53
C THR A 203 -5.61 27.33 -17.38
N PRO A 204 -4.27 27.33 -17.29
CA PRO A 204 -3.55 28.16 -16.34
C PRO A 204 -3.95 29.64 -16.39
N GLU A 205 -4.19 30.16 -17.59
CA GLU A 205 -4.62 31.53 -17.84
C GLU A 205 -5.99 31.82 -17.22
N PHE A 206 -6.95 30.91 -17.39
CA PHE A 206 -8.29 31.04 -16.83
C PHE A 206 -8.27 31.00 -15.28
N LEU A 207 -7.52 30.09 -14.69
CA LEU A 207 -7.40 29.97 -13.23
C LEU A 207 -6.72 31.21 -12.61
N LYS A 208 -5.64 31.70 -13.24
CA LYS A 208 -4.94 32.91 -12.78
C LYS A 208 -5.79 34.17 -12.94
N GLU A 209 -6.54 34.27 -14.03
CA GLU A 209 -7.46 35.40 -14.23
C GLU A 209 -8.61 35.37 -13.23
N ALA A 210 -9.15 34.20 -12.92
CA ALA A 210 -10.17 34.05 -11.87
C ALA A 210 -9.61 34.47 -10.50
N GLU A 211 -8.40 34.06 -10.12
CA GLU A 211 -7.74 34.50 -8.88
C GLU A 211 -7.56 36.03 -8.84
N ARG A 212 -7.12 36.63 -9.95
CA ARG A 212 -6.96 38.08 -10.08
C ARG A 212 -8.29 38.83 -9.90
N LEU A 213 -9.34 38.38 -10.57
CA LEU A 213 -10.68 38.98 -10.48
C LEU A 213 -11.30 38.80 -9.10
N CYS A 214 -11.11 37.64 -8.45
CA CYS A 214 -11.50 37.43 -7.06
C CYS A 214 -10.87 38.46 -6.13
N LYS A 215 -9.56 38.70 -6.27
CA LYS A 215 -8.84 39.73 -5.50
C LYS A 215 -9.39 41.14 -5.78
N GLU A 216 -9.63 41.47 -7.05
CA GLU A 216 -10.14 42.80 -7.47
C GLU A 216 -11.54 43.11 -6.91
N HIS A 217 -12.45 42.12 -6.89
CA HIS A 217 -13.83 42.29 -6.44
C HIS A 217 -14.08 41.88 -4.97
N ASP A 218 -13.03 41.53 -4.22
CA ASP A 218 -13.08 40.91 -2.88
C ASP A 218 -14.03 39.68 -2.85
N ALA A 219 -14.10 38.94 -3.95
CA ALA A 219 -14.84 37.68 -4.09
C ALA A 219 -13.94 36.48 -3.76
N LEU A 220 -14.55 35.34 -3.42
CA LEU A 220 -13.79 34.13 -3.09
C LEU A 220 -13.47 33.29 -4.33
N LEU A 221 -12.24 32.81 -4.43
CA LEU A 221 -11.84 31.73 -5.35
C LEU A 221 -12.08 30.39 -4.66
N MET A 222 -13.09 29.64 -5.10
CA MET A 222 -13.43 28.34 -4.54
C MET A 222 -13.19 27.22 -5.56
N LEU A 223 -12.39 26.23 -5.18
CA LEU A 223 -12.05 25.10 -6.04
C LEU A 223 -12.66 23.80 -5.53
N ASP A 224 -13.35 23.10 -6.43
CA ASP A 224 -13.85 21.76 -6.23
C ASP A 224 -12.82 20.74 -6.73
N GLU A 225 -12.04 20.19 -5.80
CA GLU A 225 -11.08 19.14 -6.07
C GLU A 225 -11.53 17.77 -5.52
N VAL A 226 -12.84 17.57 -5.38
CA VAL A 226 -13.42 16.29 -4.95
C VAL A 226 -12.93 15.13 -5.83
N GLN A 227 -12.75 15.35 -7.13
CA GLN A 227 -12.32 14.31 -8.08
C GLN A 227 -10.85 14.42 -8.47
N CYS A 228 -10.32 15.64 -8.64
CA CYS A 228 -8.96 15.86 -9.16
C CYS A 228 -7.88 16.05 -8.08
N GLY A 229 -8.27 16.16 -6.81
CA GLY A 229 -7.35 16.23 -5.68
C GLY A 229 -6.84 14.86 -5.20
N ILE A 230 -6.14 14.87 -4.07
CA ILE A 230 -5.57 13.70 -3.39
C ILE A 230 -4.71 12.87 -4.35
N GLY A 231 -3.74 13.52 -5.00
CA GLY A 231 -2.73 12.85 -5.82
C GLY A 231 -3.17 12.51 -7.26
N ARG A 232 -4.46 12.58 -7.58
CA ARG A 232 -5.05 12.13 -8.85
C ARG A 232 -4.37 12.71 -10.09
N THR A 233 -3.99 13.99 -10.03
CA THR A 233 -3.38 14.71 -11.16
C THR A 233 -1.85 14.67 -11.15
N GLY A 234 -1.23 13.89 -10.24
CA GLY A 234 0.23 13.80 -10.09
C GLY A 234 0.84 14.84 -9.13
N ALA A 235 -0.01 15.62 -8.46
CA ALA A 235 0.29 16.48 -7.31
C ALA A 235 -0.80 16.26 -6.25
N TRP A 236 -0.58 16.70 -5.00
CA TRP A 236 -1.61 16.60 -3.96
C TRP A 236 -2.93 17.23 -4.40
N PHE A 237 -2.85 18.45 -4.95
CA PHE A 237 -3.99 19.17 -5.51
C PHE A 237 -3.64 19.71 -6.90
N ALA A 238 -4.61 19.71 -7.81
CA ALA A 238 -4.44 20.12 -9.18
C ALA A 238 -4.05 21.61 -9.29
N TYR A 239 -4.59 22.46 -8.42
CA TYR A 239 -4.28 23.90 -8.38
C TYR A 239 -2.78 24.17 -8.17
N GLN A 240 -2.07 23.30 -7.42
CA GLN A 240 -0.65 23.47 -7.10
C GLN A 240 0.23 23.40 -8.35
N ARG A 241 -0.22 22.71 -9.40
CA ARG A 241 0.49 22.64 -10.68
C ARG A 241 0.46 23.96 -11.44
N VAL A 242 -0.51 24.83 -11.14
CA VAL A 242 -0.74 26.13 -11.80
C VAL A 242 -0.15 27.28 -10.97
N GLY A 243 -0.01 27.09 -9.66
CA GLY A 243 0.50 28.08 -8.73
C GLY A 243 -0.52 29.15 -8.32
N VAL A 244 -1.81 28.82 -8.38
CA VAL A 244 -2.89 29.64 -7.78
C VAL A 244 -3.13 29.18 -6.34
N GLN A 245 -3.75 30.01 -5.50
CA GLN A 245 -4.12 29.61 -4.14
C GLN A 245 -5.61 29.90 -3.90
N PRO A 246 -6.46 28.87 -3.72
CA PRO A 246 -7.89 29.08 -3.48
C PRO A 246 -8.17 29.58 -2.06
N ASP A 247 -9.26 30.32 -1.89
CA ASP A 247 -9.80 30.70 -0.58
C ASP A 247 -10.58 29.54 0.07
N VAL A 248 -11.20 28.68 -0.75
CA VAL A 248 -11.95 27.49 -0.32
C VAL A 248 -11.61 26.30 -1.22
N LEU A 249 -11.39 25.13 -0.63
CA LEU A 249 -11.07 23.88 -1.33
C LEU A 249 -11.97 22.74 -0.85
N CYS A 250 -12.71 22.12 -1.77
CA CYS A 250 -13.56 20.97 -1.47
C CYS A 250 -12.85 19.65 -1.84
N LEU A 251 -12.85 18.69 -0.91
CA LEU A 251 -12.23 17.37 -1.05
C LEU A 251 -13.22 16.26 -0.66
N ALA A 252 -13.11 15.08 -1.27
CA ALA A 252 -13.79 13.85 -0.86
C ALA A 252 -13.15 12.66 -1.61
N LYS A 253 -13.95 11.63 -1.95
CA LYS A 253 -13.58 10.49 -2.81
C LYS A 253 -12.23 9.87 -2.42
N GLY A 254 -11.18 10.19 -3.18
CA GLY A 254 -9.83 9.70 -2.97
C GLY A 254 -9.31 9.93 -1.55
N LEU A 255 -9.80 10.96 -0.85
CA LEU A 255 -9.45 11.27 0.54
C LEU A 255 -9.69 10.08 1.48
N GLY A 256 -10.81 9.39 1.35
CA GLY A 256 -11.16 8.27 2.23
C GLY A 256 -10.81 6.89 1.66
N GLY A 257 -10.36 6.82 0.40
CA GLY A 257 -9.98 5.58 -0.25
C GLY A 257 -11.06 4.48 -0.22
N GLY A 258 -12.34 4.86 -0.21
CA GLY A 258 -13.50 3.96 -0.06
C GLY A 258 -14.34 4.21 1.20
N VAL A 259 -13.78 4.82 2.23
CA VAL A 259 -14.52 5.22 3.44
C VAL A 259 -15.17 6.60 3.24
N PRO A 260 -16.45 6.81 3.61
CA PRO A 260 -17.12 8.10 3.43
C PRO A 260 -16.47 9.22 4.22
N ILE A 261 -15.96 10.22 3.52
CA ILE A 261 -15.47 11.48 4.08
C ILE A 261 -15.52 12.58 3.01
N GLY A 262 -15.87 13.79 3.43
CA GLY A 262 -15.65 15.02 2.65
C GLY A 262 -14.99 16.07 3.54
N ALA A 263 -14.40 17.09 2.94
CA ALA A 263 -13.79 18.20 3.65
C ALA A 263 -13.94 19.49 2.84
N CYS A 264 -14.28 20.58 3.52
CA CYS A 264 -14.25 21.93 2.98
C CYS A 264 -13.17 22.69 3.76
N LEU A 265 -12.06 22.97 3.09
CA LEU A 265 -10.91 23.66 3.65
C LEU A 265 -11.05 25.14 3.29
N ALA A 266 -10.62 26.03 4.17
CA ALA A 266 -10.71 27.47 3.96
C ALA A 266 -9.48 28.18 4.52
N ARG A 267 -9.18 29.36 3.96
CA ARG A 267 -8.12 30.27 4.42
C ARG A 267 -8.60 31.72 4.45
N GLY A 268 -7.89 32.57 5.19
CA GLY A 268 -8.18 33.99 5.29
C GLY A 268 -9.62 34.26 5.73
N LYS A 269 -10.30 35.21 5.09
CA LYS A 269 -11.68 35.59 5.44
C LYS A 269 -12.67 34.42 5.35
N ALA A 270 -12.43 33.45 4.46
CA ALA A 270 -13.31 32.29 4.31
C ALA A 270 -13.26 31.37 5.55
N ALA A 271 -12.08 31.22 6.18
CA ALA A 271 -11.89 30.36 7.35
C ALA A 271 -12.63 30.83 8.60
N GLU A 272 -12.93 32.13 8.69
CA GLU A 272 -13.64 32.75 9.82
C GLU A 272 -15.13 33.03 9.52
N THR A 273 -15.61 32.68 8.32
CA THR A 273 -16.97 33.03 7.89
C THR A 273 -18.03 32.27 8.68
N LEU A 274 -17.86 30.96 8.89
CA LEU A 274 -18.83 30.15 9.62
C LEU A 274 -18.46 30.10 11.11
N ILE A 275 -19.41 30.46 11.98
CA ILE A 275 -19.24 30.45 13.44
C ILE A 275 -20.07 29.34 14.09
N PRO A 276 -19.83 28.98 15.37
CA PRO A 276 -20.62 27.96 16.05
C PRO A 276 -22.13 28.20 15.93
N GLY A 277 -22.86 27.19 15.44
CA GLY A 277 -24.30 27.27 15.19
C GLY A 277 -24.69 27.49 13.72
N ASP A 278 -23.81 28.07 12.89
CA ASP A 278 -24.13 28.30 11.47
C ASP A 278 -24.21 27.00 10.68
N HIS A 279 -23.36 26.02 11.00
CA HIS A 279 -23.24 24.76 10.26
C HIS A 279 -22.81 23.61 11.17
N GLY A 280 -23.03 22.39 10.70
CA GLY A 280 -22.71 21.17 11.45
C GLY A 280 -23.02 19.92 10.64
N ALA A 281 -22.41 18.81 11.02
CA ALA A 281 -22.66 17.50 10.46
C ALA A 281 -22.49 16.46 11.57
N THR A 282 -23.45 15.53 11.69
CA THR A 282 -23.36 14.45 12.70
C THR A 282 -22.13 13.59 12.44
N PHE A 283 -22.00 13.00 11.24
CA PHE A 283 -20.89 12.09 10.91
C PHE A 283 -19.64 12.79 10.36
N GLY A 284 -19.71 14.11 10.12
CA GLY A 284 -18.59 14.87 9.60
C GLY A 284 -17.40 14.80 10.55
N GLY A 285 -16.25 14.33 10.07
CA GLY A 285 -15.03 14.24 10.84
C GLY A 285 -15.05 13.19 11.96
N ASN A 286 -15.87 12.15 11.82
CA ASN A 286 -15.86 11.04 12.78
C ASN A 286 -14.48 10.36 12.82
N PRO A 287 -14.04 9.83 13.98
CA PRO A 287 -12.72 9.21 14.13
C PRO A 287 -12.40 8.13 13.08
N LEU A 288 -13.37 7.27 12.73
CA LEU A 288 -13.18 6.17 11.78
C LEU A 288 -12.80 6.68 10.39
N SER A 289 -13.58 7.63 9.86
CA SER A 289 -13.33 8.25 8.57
C SER A 289 -12.01 9.04 8.55
N CYS A 290 -11.69 9.74 9.65
CA CYS A 290 -10.45 10.49 9.76
C CYS A 290 -9.22 9.57 9.78
N ALA A 291 -9.27 8.46 10.51
CA ALA A 291 -8.18 7.48 10.54
C ALA A 291 -7.95 6.84 9.15
N ALA A 292 -9.04 6.53 8.42
CA ALA A 292 -8.94 6.05 7.04
C ALA A 292 -8.26 7.07 6.12
N ALA A 293 -8.65 8.35 6.24
CA ALA A 293 -8.06 9.42 5.44
C ALA A 293 -6.58 9.66 5.75
N ILE A 294 -6.19 9.65 7.04
CA ILE A 294 -4.76 9.72 7.42
C ILE A 294 -3.99 8.58 6.76
N ALA A 295 -4.49 7.35 6.82
CA ALA A 295 -3.82 6.20 6.20
C ALA A 295 -3.68 6.33 4.67
N VAL A 296 -4.64 6.98 4.00
CA VAL A 296 -4.51 7.32 2.58
C VAL A 296 -3.38 8.32 2.36
N LEU A 297 -3.38 9.43 3.10
CA LEU A 297 -2.37 10.49 2.97
C LEU A 297 -0.96 9.94 3.26
N ASP A 298 -0.79 9.20 4.36
CA ASP A 298 0.47 8.56 4.74
C ASP A 298 0.98 7.61 3.66
N THR A 299 0.09 6.80 3.08
CA THR A 299 0.49 5.89 2.01
C THR A 299 0.95 6.68 0.78
N ILE A 300 0.23 7.72 0.38
CA ILE A 300 0.62 8.53 -0.79
C ILE A 300 1.97 9.25 -0.55
N GLU A 301 2.22 9.71 0.68
CA GLU A 301 3.45 10.43 1.03
C GLU A 301 4.67 9.53 1.16
N HIS A 302 4.52 8.37 1.80
CA HIS A 302 5.63 7.46 2.11
C HIS A 302 5.84 6.36 1.07
N THR A 303 5.10 6.39 -0.03
CA THR A 303 5.31 5.49 -1.17
C THR A 303 5.40 6.31 -2.45
N ASP A 304 6.05 5.78 -3.49
CA ASP A 304 6.23 6.43 -4.79
C ASP A 304 4.92 6.58 -5.61
N VAL A 305 3.76 6.71 -4.96
CA VAL A 305 2.45 6.81 -5.61
C VAL A 305 2.36 8.02 -6.53
N LEU A 306 2.77 9.22 -6.10
CA LEU A 306 2.70 10.41 -6.97
C LEU A 306 3.64 10.28 -8.18
N ALA A 307 4.82 9.67 -7.99
CA ALA A 307 5.72 9.34 -9.09
C ALA A 307 5.07 8.34 -10.06
N ASN A 308 4.39 7.32 -9.53
CA ASN A 308 3.61 6.36 -10.33
C ASN A 308 2.50 7.04 -11.14
N VAL A 309 1.72 7.93 -10.52
CA VAL A 309 0.64 8.67 -11.19
C VAL A 309 1.17 9.46 -12.38
N ASN A 310 2.30 10.14 -12.22
CA ASN A 310 2.92 10.91 -13.30
C ASN A 310 3.45 9.99 -14.42
N ARG A 311 4.18 8.93 -14.05
CA ARG A 311 4.78 7.99 -15.00
C ARG A 311 3.73 7.19 -15.78
N VAL A 312 2.86 6.48 -15.08
CA VAL A 312 1.83 5.61 -15.69
C VAL A 312 0.74 6.45 -16.35
N GLY A 313 0.41 7.62 -15.79
CA GLY A 313 -0.51 8.57 -16.44
C GLY A 313 0.00 9.04 -17.80
N ALA A 314 1.28 9.42 -17.92
CA ALA A 314 1.88 9.78 -19.20
C ALA A 314 1.85 8.62 -20.21
N PHE A 315 2.26 7.42 -19.77
CA PHE A 315 2.21 6.21 -20.58
C PHE A 315 0.79 5.90 -21.09
N PHE A 316 -0.21 5.98 -20.22
CA PHE A 316 -1.60 5.73 -20.57
C PHE A 316 -2.13 6.76 -21.57
N GLN A 317 -1.87 8.05 -21.36
CA GLN A 317 -2.26 9.08 -22.34
C GLN A 317 -1.61 8.88 -23.71
N ASP A 318 -0.32 8.53 -23.76
CA ASP A 318 0.39 8.26 -25.02
C ASP A 318 -0.16 7.02 -25.73
N ALA A 319 -0.52 5.98 -24.98
CA ALA A 319 -1.15 4.80 -25.54
C ALA A 319 -2.53 5.12 -26.16
N LEU A 320 -3.34 5.95 -25.48
CA LEU A 320 -4.62 6.40 -26.00
C LEU A 320 -4.47 7.28 -27.26
N ARG A 321 -3.46 8.15 -27.33
CA ARG A 321 -3.21 8.98 -28.52
C ARG A 321 -2.88 8.15 -29.77
N LYS A 322 -2.32 6.96 -29.58
CA LYS A 322 -2.00 6.01 -30.65
C LYS A 322 -3.17 5.08 -31.01
N MET A 323 -4.26 5.10 -30.23
CA MET A 323 -5.42 4.24 -30.44
C MET A 323 -6.25 4.75 -31.63
N PRO A 324 -6.52 3.93 -32.66
CA PRO A 324 -7.44 4.31 -33.73
C PRO A 324 -8.82 4.71 -33.17
N LYS A 325 -9.50 5.65 -33.84
CA LYS A 325 -10.78 6.26 -33.43
C LYS A 325 -10.72 7.20 -32.22
N VAL A 326 -9.59 7.33 -31.52
CA VAL A 326 -9.41 8.37 -30.50
C VAL A 326 -8.92 9.65 -31.17
N VAL A 327 -9.72 10.73 -31.08
CA VAL A 327 -9.42 12.02 -31.74
C VAL A 327 -8.83 13.05 -30.79
N GLU A 328 -8.98 12.86 -29.48
CA GLU A 328 -8.48 13.77 -28.47
C GLU A 328 -8.21 13.01 -27.18
N VAL A 329 -7.07 13.29 -26.54
CA VAL A 329 -6.73 12.80 -25.20
C VAL A 329 -6.41 13.99 -24.31
N ARG A 330 -7.06 14.05 -23.15
CA ARG A 330 -7.00 15.19 -22.23
C ARG A 330 -6.96 14.74 -20.77
N GLY A 331 -6.65 15.68 -19.88
CA GLY A 331 -6.53 15.45 -18.44
C GLY A 331 -5.07 15.38 -17.96
N LYS A 332 -4.92 15.12 -16.67
CA LYS A 332 -3.64 15.16 -15.93
C LYS A 332 -3.48 13.93 -15.06
N GLY A 333 -2.25 13.41 -14.98
CA GLY A 333 -1.95 12.22 -14.18
C GLY A 333 -2.84 11.05 -14.60
N LEU A 334 -3.53 10.46 -13.62
CA LEU A 334 -4.46 9.34 -13.81
C LEU A 334 -5.93 9.80 -13.78
N MET A 335 -6.22 11.02 -14.22
CA MET A 335 -7.56 11.48 -14.58
C MET A 335 -7.55 11.80 -16.08
N ILE A 336 -8.07 10.87 -16.88
CA ILE A 336 -7.86 10.86 -18.32
C ILE A 336 -9.20 10.80 -19.05
N GLY A 337 -9.37 11.69 -20.03
CA GLY A 337 -10.47 11.64 -20.98
C GLY A 337 -9.95 11.29 -22.37
N ALA A 338 -10.66 10.41 -23.08
CA ALA A 338 -10.41 10.07 -24.47
C ALA A 338 -11.68 10.28 -25.30
N LYS A 339 -11.64 11.23 -26.24
CA LYS A 339 -12.75 11.50 -27.16
C LYS A 339 -12.64 10.57 -28.36
N LEU A 340 -13.73 9.93 -28.71
CA LEU A 340 -13.88 9.10 -29.89
C LEU A 340 -14.36 9.93 -31.09
N ASP A 341 -14.09 9.46 -32.30
CA ASP A 341 -14.56 10.04 -33.57
C ASP A 341 -16.06 9.84 -33.83
N ALA A 342 -16.72 8.99 -33.04
CA ALA A 342 -18.14 8.65 -33.15
C ALA A 342 -18.82 8.56 -31.77
N PRO A 343 -20.15 8.73 -31.70
CA PRO A 343 -20.92 8.70 -30.46
C PRO A 343 -21.17 7.28 -29.93
N VAL A 344 -20.11 6.48 -29.80
CA VAL A 344 -20.13 5.06 -29.41
C VAL A 344 -19.50 4.80 -28.05
N ALA A 345 -19.25 5.83 -27.24
CA ALA A 345 -18.52 5.68 -25.97
C ALA A 345 -19.26 4.78 -24.97
N ARG A 346 -20.59 4.89 -24.87
CA ARG A 346 -21.40 4.04 -23.97
C ARG A 346 -21.39 2.57 -24.40
N GLU A 347 -21.51 2.32 -25.70
CA GLU A 347 -21.44 0.97 -26.29
C GLU A 347 -20.05 0.37 -26.08
N THR A 348 -19.00 1.17 -26.28
CA THR A 348 -17.61 0.78 -26.03
C THR A 348 -17.40 0.38 -24.57
N VAL A 349 -17.90 1.18 -23.62
CA VAL A 349 -17.84 0.85 -22.17
C VAL A 349 -18.58 -0.45 -21.86
N ALA A 350 -19.77 -0.67 -22.43
CA ALA A 350 -20.50 -1.92 -22.25
C ALA A 350 -19.70 -3.12 -22.77
N LYS A 351 -19.04 -2.97 -23.93
CA LYS A 351 -18.20 -4.02 -24.51
C LYS A 351 -16.93 -4.27 -23.70
N MET A 352 -16.27 -3.23 -23.22
CA MET A 352 -15.12 -3.36 -22.31
C MET A 352 -15.50 -4.12 -21.03
N PHE A 353 -16.70 -3.86 -20.48
CA PHE A 353 -17.20 -4.57 -19.31
C PHE A 353 -17.43 -6.06 -19.58
N GLU A 354 -18.02 -6.42 -20.73
CA GLU A 354 -18.12 -7.81 -21.17
C GLU A 354 -16.75 -8.49 -21.29
N LEU A 355 -15.71 -7.73 -21.64
CA LEU A 355 -14.33 -8.21 -21.77
C LEU A 355 -13.52 -8.14 -20.46
N GLY A 356 -14.11 -7.70 -19.35
CA GLY A 356 -13.44 -7.67 -18.04
C GLY A 356 -12.69 -6.36 -17.73
N VAL A 357 -13.10 -5.23 -18.30
CA VAL A 357 -12.57 -3.90 -17.90
C VAL A 357 -13.73 -2.98 -17.54
N ILE A 358 -13.65 -2.35 -16.37
CA ILE A 358 -14.63 -1.36 -15.92
C ILE A 358 -14.10 0.02 -16.30
N ALA A 359 -14.91 0.76 -17.06
CA ALA A 359 -14.66 2.15 -17.45
C ALA A 359 -15.97 2.94 -17.41
N ASN A 360 -15.91 4.23 -17.74
CA ASN A 360 -17.07 5.11 -17.77
C ASN A 360 -17.06 5.98 -19.03
N ALA A 361 -18.25 6.42 -19.45
CA ALA A 361 -18.41 7.44 -20.48
C ALA A 361 -19.18 8.63 -19.90
N THR A 362 -18.62 9.83 -20.03
CA THR A 362 -19.22 11.08 -19.49
C THR A 362 -20.31 11.62 -20.40
N ASP A 363 -20.20 11.35 -21.70
CA ASP A 363 -21.14 11.69 -22.75
C ASP A 363 -21.12 10.59 -23.84
N ASP A 364 -21.71 10.85 -25.00
CA ASP A 364 -21.86 9.85 -26.06
C ASP A 364 -20.53 9.53 -26.77
N SER A 365 -19.53 10.41 -26.69
CA SER A 365 -18.26 10.31 -27.42
C SER A 365 -17.02 10.31 -26.53
N THR A 366 -17.14 10.55 -25.23
CA THR A 366 -15.99 10.64 -24.30
C THR A 366 -15.94 9.45 -23.37
N LEU A 367 -14.83 8.70 -23.44
CA LEU A 367 -14.42 7.74 -22.40
C LEU A 367 -13.67 8.48 -21.28
N ARG A 368 -13.89 8.04 -20.04
CA ARG A 368 -13.17 8.53 -18.85
C ARG A 368 -12.54 7.37 -18.10
N PHE A 369 -11.27 7.58 -17.74
CA PHE A 369 -10.46 6.68 -16.93
C PHE A 369 -9.96 7.42 -15.69
N VAL A 370 -10.29 6.87 -14.53
CA VAL A 370 -9.85 7.33 -13.20
C VAL A 370 -9.46 6.11 -12.34
N PRO A 371 -8.48 5.29 -12.79
CA PRO A 371 -8.09 4.04 -12.13
C PRO A 371 -7.53 4.27 -10.72
N PRO A 372 -7.27 3.24 -9.91
CA PRO A 372 -6.43 3.41 -8.73
C PRO A 372 -5.07 4.04 -9.10
N LEU A 373 -4.52 4.85 -8.20
CA LEU A 373 -3.25 5.56 -8.37
C LEU A 373 -2.05 4.59 -8.46
N ILE A 374 -2.24 3.35 -8.03
CA ILE A 374 -1.27 2.26 -8.05
C ILE A 374 -1.33 1.39 -9.33
N ILE A 375 -2.12 1.77 -10.33
CA ILE A 375 -2.19 1.03 -11.61
C ILE A 375 -0.81 0.96 -12.27
N THR A 376 -0.53 -0.16 -12.93
CA THR A 376 0.76 -0.43 -13.59
C THR A 376 0.69 -0.23 -15.11
N GLU A 377 1.84 -0.06 -15.76
CA GLU A 377 1.92 0.00 -17.23
C GLU A 377 1.41 -1.30 -17.88
N ALA A 378 1.65 -2.47 -17.25
CA ALA A 378 1.16 -3.76 -17.74
C ALA A 378 -0.39 -3.82 -17.75
N GLN A 379 -1.03 -3.33 -16.68
CA GLN A 379 -2.49 -3.20 -16.63
C GLN A 379 -3.02 -2.20 -17.66
N VAL A 380 -2.28 -1.12 -17.94
CA VAL A 380 -2.62 -0.20 -19.04
C VAL A 380 -2.52 -0.89 -20.39
N VAL A 381 -1.49 -1.71 -20.64
CA VAL A 381 -1.37 -2.50 -21.89
C VAL A 381 -2.56 -3.44 -22.05
N GLN A 382 -2.94 -4.16 -20.99
CA GLN A 382 -4.14 -5.02 -20.99
C GLN A 382 -5.40 -4.21 -21.32
N ALA A 383 -5.58 -3.05 -20.69
CA ALA A 383 -6.71 -2.17 -20.93
C ALA A 383 -6.77 -1.69 -22.39
N MET A 384 -5.63 -1.35 -23.00
CA MET A 384 -5.56 -0.90 -24.39
C MET A 384 -5.87 -2.01 -25.39
N ALA A 385 -5.45 -3.25 -25.11
CA ALA A 385 -5.86 -4.39 -25.91
C ALA A 385 -7.39 -4.58 -25.89
N ILE A 386 -8.01 -4.49 -24.71
CA ILE A 386 -9.47 -4.63 -24.55
C ILE A 386 -10.22 -3.45 -25.18
N LEU A 387 -9.71 -2.22 -25.05
CA LEU A 387 -10.28 -1.04 -25.71
C LEU A 387 -10.24 -1.19 -27.24
N ALA A 388 -9.10 -1.63 -27.80
CA ALA A 388 -8.99 -1.86 -29.24
C ALA A 388 -9.98 -2.93 -29.73
N GLN A 389 -10.12 -4.03 -28.99
CA GLN A 389 -11.12 -5.07 -29.27
C GLN A 389 -12.55 -4.51 -29.19
N ALA A 390 -12.86 -3.70 -28.18
CA ALA A 390 -14.17 -3.08 -28.02
C ALA A 390 -14.50 -2.10 -29.15
N LEU A 391 -13.50 -1.40 -29.69
CA LEU A 391 -13.63 -0.49 -30.82
C LEU A 391 -13.58 -1.19 -32.19
N GLY A 392 -13.24 -2.48 -32.23
CA GLY A 392 -13.07 -3.24 -33.47
C GLY A 392 -11.86 -2.78 -34.30
N VAL A 393 -10.76 -2.43 -33.65
CA VAL A 393 -9.52 -1.93 -34.28
C VAL A 393 -8.28 -2.69 -33.78
N THR A 394 -7.15 -2.52 -34.45
CA THR A 394 -5.87 -3.09 -34.00
C THR A 394 -5.31 -2.29 -32.82
N ALA A 395 -4.86 -2.99 -31.78
CA ALA A 395 -4.22 -2.36 -30.64
C ALA A 395 -2.87 -1.70 -31.02
N PRO A 396 -2.52 -0.56 -30.42
CA PRO A 396 -1.19 0.02 -30.61
C PRO A 396 -0.12 -0.90 -30.06
N SER A 397 1.06 -0.93 -30.71
CA SER A 397 2.23 -1.61 -30.15
C SER A 397 2.75 -0.83 -28.94
N LEU A 398 2.65 -1.45 -27.77
CA LEU A 398 3.07 -0.88 -26.49
C LEU A 398 4.08 -1.82 -25.84
N THR A 399 5.26 -1.30 -25.56
CA THR A 399 6.24 -1.96 -24.70
C THR A 399 6.12 -1.33 -23.32
N ALA A 400 5.55 -2.06 -22.36
CA ALA A 400 5.66 -1.66 -20.97
C ALA A 400 7.16 -1.65 -20.61
N LYS A 401 7.63 -0.62 -19.90
CA LYS A 401 8.91 -0.79 -19.22
C LYS A 401 8.70 -1.90 -18.21
N SER A 402 9.58 -2.91 -18.23
CA SER A 402 9.56 -3.95 -17.20
C SER A 402 9.42 -3.23 -15.86
N PRO A 403 8.45 -3.64 -15.03
CA PRO A 403 8.40 -3.12 -13.68
C PRO A 403 9.78 -3.32 -13.05
N ALA A 404 10.20 -2.44 -12.14
CA ALA A 404 11.13 -2.91 -11.11
C ALA A 404 10.52 -4.23 -10.60
N PRO A 405 11.28 -5.34 -10.64
CA PRO A 405 10.73 -6.67 -10.84
C PRO A 405 9.48 -6.90 -9.99
N SER A 406 8.33 -7.01 -10.65
CA SER A 406 7.14 -7.59 -10.03
C SER A 406 7.21 -9.10 -10.23
N ALA A 407 6.96 -9.83 -9.15
CA ALA A 407 7.04 -11.29 -9.03
C ALA A 407 6.71 -12.07 -10.29
N PRO A 408 7.46 -13.13 -10.62
CA PRO A 408 6.84 -14.34 -11.13
C PRO A 408 5.78 -14.81 -10.12
N SER A 409 4.61 -15.15 -10.64
CA SER A 409 3.50 -15.82 -9.94
C SER A 409 3.88 -17.27 -9.55
N GLU A 410 5.04 -17.49 -8.94
CA GLU A 410 5.39 -18.77 -8.35
C GLU A 410 4.88 -18.78 -6.91
N ALA A 411 3.89 -19.64 -6.66
CA ALA A 411 3.39 -19.90 -5.32
C ALA A 411 4.55 -20.40 -4.46
N TYR A 412 4.64 -19.89 -3.24
CA TYR A 412 5.59 -20.39 -2.26
C TYR A 412 5.18 -21.82 -1.86
N GLY A 413 6.13 -22.75 -1.92
CA GLY A 413 5.94 -24.15 -1.52
C GLY A 413 6.66 -24.47 -0.21
N ASP A 414 7.30 -25.63 -0.16
CA ASP A 414 8.21 -25.98 0.93
C ASP A 414 9.42 -25.04 0.94
N VAL A 415 9.92 -24.74 2.14
CA VAL A 415 11.15 -23.95 2.32
C VAL A 415 12.06 -24.74 3.24
N LEU A 416 12.81 -25.66 2.64
CA LEU A 416 13.75 -26.57 3.30
C LEU A 416 15.19 -26.01 3.31
N SER A 417 15.49 -25.13 2.36
CA SER A 417 16.77 -24.45 2.10
C SER A 417 16.50 -23.05 1.55
N ILE A 418 17.53 -22.17 1.58
CA ILE A 418 17.50 -20.90 0.84
C ILE A 418 17.31 -21.12 -0.66
N ASP A 419 17.74 -22.26 -1.20
CA ASP A 419 17.65 -22.57 -2.64
C ASP A 419 16.22 -22.87 -3.11
N ASP A 420 15.29 -23.14 -2.20
CA ASP A 420 13.87 -23.32 -2.53
C ASP A 420 13.15 -22.00 -2.82
N LEU A 421 13.82 -20.87 -2.57
CA LEU A 421 13.29 -19.53 -2.80
C LEU A 421 14.03 -18.87 -3.97
N THR A 422 13.29 -18.26 -4.89
CA THR A 422 13.88 -17.43 -5.96
C THR A 422 14.41 -16.12 -5.40
N ASP A 423 15.31 -15.44 -6.13
CA ASP A 423 15.84 -14.12 -5.71
C ASP A 423 14.71 -13.11 -5.51
N TYR A 424 13.67 -13.19 -6.35
CA TYR A 424 12.47 -12.39 -6.18
C TYR A 424 11.74 -12.69 -4.85
N GLN A 425 11.53 -13.97 -4.54
CA GLN A 425 10.85 -14.37 -3.31
C GLN A 425 11.66 -13.95 -2.07
N LEU A 426 12.99 -14.03 -2.12
CA LEU A 426 13.86 -13.54 -1.05
C LEU A 426 13.69 -12.03 -0.82
N GLU A 427 13.69 -11.24 -1.89
CA GLU A 427 13.45 -9.79 -1.83
C GLU A 427 12.05 -9.46 -1.29
N ASP A 428 11.03 -10.14 -1.80
CA ASP A 428 9.64 -9.98 -1.38
C ASP A 428 9.44 -10.30 0.11
N LEU A 429 10.06 -11.37 0.61
CA LEU A 429 10.02 -11.73 2.02
C LEU A 429 10.67 -10.66 2.91
N LEU A 430 11.84 -10.15 2.53
CA LEU A 430 12.56 -9.12 3.29
C LEU A 430 11.77 -7.79 3.30
N ALA A 431 11.23 -7.38 2.16
CA ALA A 431 10.40 -6.18 2.06
C ALA A 431 9.10 -6.32 2.89
N LEU A 432 8.44 -7.47 2.81
CA LEU A 432 7.24 -7.76 3.59
C LEU A 432 7.53 -7.78 5.09
N ALA A 433 8.65 -8.36 5.51
CA ALA A 433 9.06 -8.41 6.90
C ALA A 433 9.34 -6.99 7.46
N ALA A 434 10.05 -6.15 6.71
CA ALA A 434 10.31 -4.76 7.08
C ALA A 434 8.99 -3.97 7.23
N SER A 435 8.07 -4.13 6.28
CA SER A 435 6.72 -3.55 6.36
C SER A 435 5.95 -4.03 7.60
N ASP A 436 5.99 -5.33 7.90
CA ASP A 436 5.30 -5.90 9.06
C ASP A 436 5.90 -5.42 10.39
N LYS A 437 7.20 -5.14 10.45
CA LYS A 437 7.87 -4.54 11.61
C LYS A 437 7.47 -3.09 11.80
N LEU A 438 7.57 -2.27 10.76
CA LEU A 438 7.16 -0.86 10.80
C LEU A 438 5.69 -0.75 11.23
N ARG A 439 4.82 -1.58 10.65
CA ARG A 439 3.43 -1.65 11.04
C ARG A 439 3.24 -2.02 12.50
N ARG A 440 3.98 -2.99 13.04
CA ARG A 440 3.87 -3.35 14.46
C ARG A 440 4.15 -2.17 15.38
N ARG A 441 5.10 -1.30 15.01
CA ARG A 441 5.45 -0.08 15.77
C ARG A 441 4.38 1.01 15.68
N HIS A 442 3.86 1.29 14.48
CA HIS A 442 2.99 2.45 14.24
C HIS A 442 1.50 2.12 14.16
N ALA A 443 1.14 0.84 14.04
CA ALA A 443 -0.16 0.37 13.61
C ALA A 443 -0.51 -1.05 14.17
N PRO A 444 -0.46 -1.28 15.50
CA PRO A 444 -0.34 -2.61 16.14
C PRO A 444 -1.54 -3.56 16.04
N ALA A 445 -2.59 -3.26 15.26
CA ALA A 445 -3.66 -4.25 15.07
C ALA A 445 -3.18 -5.45 14.27
N ALA A 446 -3.65 -6.62 14.69
CA ALA A 446 -3.48 -7.89 14.00
C ALA A 446 -3.87 -7.75 12.52
N ILE A 447 -2.94 -8.11 11.64
CA ILE A 447 -3.29 -8.58 10.30
C ILE A 447 -3.79 -10.01 10.56
N THR A 448 -4.98 -10.41 10.10
CA THR A 448 -5.46 -11.79 10.32
C THR A 448 -5.43 -12.64 9.04
N PRO A 449 -4.26 -12.82 8.38
CA PRO A 449 -4.24 -13.49 7.09
C PRO A 449 -4.37 -15.03 7.23
N ILE A 450 -4.00 -15.63 8.37
CA ILE A 450 -4.18 -17.08 8.59
C ILE A 450 -5.35 -17.39 9.54
N GLU A 451 -6.32 -16.47 9.65
CA GLU A 451 -7.42 -16.56 10.61
C GLU A 451 -8.12 -17.92 10.58
N GLY A 452 -8.17 -18.59 11.74
CA GLY A 452 -8.81 -19.90 11.90
C GLY A 452 -8.01 -21.10 11.34
N ARG A 453 -6.78 -20.91 10.86
CA ARG A 453 -5.89 -21.99 10.43
C ARG A 453 -4.98 -22.46 11.58
N SER A 454 -4.64 -23.75 11.58
CA SER A 454 -3.69 -24.35 12.51
C SER A 454 -2.33 -24.55 11.85
N VAL A 455 -1.24 -24.35 12.59
CA VAL A 455 0.15 -24.58 12.14
C VAL A 455 0.83 -25.50 13.13
N ALA A 456 1.32 -26.66 12.66
CA ALA A 456 2.09 -27.58 13.50
C ALA A 456 3.54 -27.09 13.61
N MET A 457 4.10 -27.14 14.81
CA MET A 457 5.49 -26.80 15.11
C MET A 457 6.19 -28.01 15.71
N VAL A 458 6.91 -28.77 14.89
CA VAL A 458 7.58 -30.02 15.26
C VAL A 458 9.04 -29.75 15.67
N PHE A 459 9.37 -29.97 16.94
CA PHE A 459 10.67 -29.62 17.51
C PHE A 459 11.34 -30.85 18.13
N GLU A 460 12.40 -31.35 17.49
CA GLU A 460 13.28 -32.34 18.12
C GLU A 460 14.21 -31.72 19.15
N LYS A 461 14.56 -30.45 18.95
CA LYS A 461 15.48 -29.69 19.79
C LYS A 461 14.80 -28.40 20.22
N GLN A 462 14.78 -28.17 21.53
CA GLN A 462 14.13 -27.01 22.12
C GLN A 462 14.87 -25.73 21.70
N SER A 463 14.10 -24.67 21.42
CA SER A 463 14.64 -23.34 21.14
C SER A 463 13.64 -22.29 21.63
N LEU A 464 14.03 -21.48 22.62
CA LEU A 464 13.18 -20.41 23.15
C LEU A 464 12.82 -19.42 22.04
N ARG A 465 13.83 -18.86 21.36
CA ARG A 465 13.63 -17.81 20.34
C ARG A 465 12.80 -18.32 19.17
N THR A 466 13.21 -19.43 18.54
CA THR A 466 12.51 -19.96 17.37
C THR A 466 11.06 -20.32 17.70
N ARG A 467 10.83 -20.94 18.87
CA ARG A 467 9.47 -21.27 19.30
C ARG A 467 8.63 -20.01 19.53
N VAL A 468 9.12 -19.10 20.38
CA VAL A 468 8.35 -17.90 20.77
C VAL A 468 8.10 -16.99 19.57
N SER A 469 9.08 -16.82 18.67
CA SER A 469 8.90 -16.00 17.47
C SER A 469 7.87 -16.59 16.50
N PHE A 470 7.87 -17.91 16.27
CA PHE A 470 6.85 -18.54 15.43
C PHE A 470 5.47 -18.52 16.09
N GLU A 471 5.35 -18.90 17.36
CA GLU A 471 4.06 -18.85 18.07
C GLU A 471 3.47 -17.45 18.06
N THR A 472 4.31 -16.43 18.32
CA THR A 472 3.89 -15.01 18.25
C THR A 472 3.47 -14.64 16.84
N ALA A 473 4.23 -15.01 15.81
CA ALA A 473 3.89 -14.75 14.41
C ALA A 473 2.52 -15.35 14.06
N ILE A 474 2.32 -16.64 14.36
CA ILE A 474 1.08 -17.36 14.05
C ILE A 474 -0.12 -16.71 14.76
N ARG A 475 0.04 -16.36 16.04
CA ARG A 475 -1.02 -15.69 16.82
C ARG A 475 -1.32 -14.28 16.31
N GLU A 476 -0.30 -13.48 16.02
CA GLU A 476 -0.45 -12.13 15.46
C GLU A 476 -1.09 -12.16 14.06
N LEU A 477 -1.00 -13.31 13.36
CA LEU A 477 -1.65 -13.55 12.08
C LEU A 477 -3.05 -14.20 12.19
N GLY A 478 -3.59 -14.37 13.40
CA GLY A 478 -4.92 -14.94 13.65
C GLY A 478 -5.01 -16.48 13.63
N GLY A 479 -3.87 -17.17 13.57
CA GLY A 479 -3.81 -18.64 13.53
C GLY A 479 -3.65 -19.29 14.90
N HIS A 480 -3.63 -20.63 14.90
CA HIS A 480 -3.41 -21.46 16.07
C HIS A 480 -2.11 -22.27 15.96
N PRO A 481 -1.07 -21.97 16.77
CA PRO A 481 0.15 -22.77 16.79
C PRO A 481 -0.06 -24.04 17.63
N ILE A 482 0.34 -25.19 17.09
CA ILE A 482 0.36 -26.49 17.78
C ILE A 482 1.82 -26.89 17.97
N TYR A 483 2.34 -26.69 19.18
CA TYR A 483 3.72 -27.03 19.52
C TYR A 483 3.86 -28.50 19.92
N LEU A 484 4.71 -29.24 19.21
CA LEU A 484 4.93 -30.66 19.38
C LEU A 484 6.44 -30.94 19.55
N THR A 485 6.82 -31.55 20.67
CA THR A 485 8.20 -31.95 20.93
C THR A 485 8.46 -33.40 20.54
N LYS A 486 9.74 -33.78 20.47
CA LYS A 486 10.13 -35.20 20.33
C LYS A 486 9.45 -36.12 21.36
N GLY A 487 9.26 -35.64 22.59
CA GLY A 487 8.62 -36.41 23.67
C GLY A 487 7.12 -36.59 23.48
N ASP A 488 6.45 -35.61 22.85
CA ASP A 488 5.00 -35.68 22.59
C ASP A 488 4.66 -36.68 21.49
N ILE A 489 5.50 -36.71 20.43
CA ILE A 489 5.26 -37.52 19.24
C ILE A 489 5.93 -38.91 19.36
N GLY A 490 7.14 -38.99 19.90
CA GLY A 490 7.96 -40.20 19.88
C GLY A 490 8.51 -40.53 18.48
N ILE A 491 8.94 -39.52 17.72
CA ILE A 491 9.51 -39.67 16.37
C ILE A 491 10.69 -40.66 16.41
N GLY A 492 10.58 -41.72 15.60
CA GLY A 492 11.61 -42.76 15.46
C GLY A 492 11.60 -43.84 16.54
N SER A 493 10.74 -43.75 17.56
CA SER A 493 10.57 -44.80 18.58
C SER A 493 9.15 -45.34 18.65
N ARG A 494 8.15 -44.46 18.55
CA ARG A 494 6.71 -44.80 18.59
C ARG A 494 6.06 -44.62 17.21
N GLU A 495 6.35 -43.52 16.52
CA GLU A 495 5.80 -43.21 15.19
C GLU A 495 6.93 -42.97 14.18
N SER A 496 6.71 -43.38 12.93
CA SER A 496 7.63 -43.08 11.82
C SER A 496 7.48 -41.62 11.38
N MET A 497 8.52 -41.04 10.75
CA MET A 497 8.41 -39.68 10.23
C MET A 497 7.32 -39.56 9.17
N GLN A 498 7.12 -40.60 8.37
CA GLN A 498 6.08 -40.68 7.35
C GLN A 498 4.69 -40.63 7.98
N ASP A 499 4.43 -41.38 9.05
CA ASP A 499 3.14 -41.37 9.72
C ASP A 499 2.86 -40.01 10.38
N VAL A 500 3.87 -39.43 11.02
CA VAL A 500 3.77 -38.10 11.65
C VAL A 500 3.45 -37.03 10.59
N SER A 501 4.23 -36.99 9.50
CA SER A 501 4.01 -36.02 8.41
C SER A 501 2.64 -36.19 7.74
N GLY A 502 2.30 -37.43 7.39
CA GLY A 502 1.04 -37.77 6.72
C GLY A 502 -0.19 -37.45 7.57
N ASN A 503 -0.12 -37.68 8.88
CA ASN A 503 -1.20 -37.34 9.82
C ASN A 503 -1.33 -35.83 10.02
N LEU A 504 -0.23 -35.14 10.31
CA LEU A 504 -0.24 -33.69 10.54
C LEU A 504 -0.80 -32.95 9.32
N SER A 505 -0.40 -33.35 8.11
CA SER A 505 -0.85 -32.73 6.87
C SER A 505 -2.36 -32.78 6.63
N ARG A 506 -3.09 -33.65 7.34
CA ARG A 506 -4.56 -33.72 7.28
C ARG A 506 -5.27 -32.79 8.28
N TRP A 507 -4.55 -32.27 9.27
CA TRP A 507 -5.11 -31.51 10.39
C TRP A 507 -4.68 -30.05 10.42
N VAL A 508 -3.51 -29.74 9.88
CA VAL A 508 -2.93 -28.40 9.88
C VAL A 508 -2.79 -27.85 8.47
N SER A 509 -2.59 -26.54 8.35
CA SER A 509 -2.38 -25.87 7.07
C SER A 509 -0.89 -25.72 6.70
N LEU A 510 0.01 -25.93 7.66
CA LEU A 510 1.46 -25.79 7.50
C LEU A 510 2.19 -26.59 8.59
N ILE A 511 3.36 -27.14 8.27
CA ILE A 511 4.27 -27.73 9.24
C ILE A 511 5.56 -26.90 9.31
N VAL A 512 5.91 -26.41 10.48
CA VAL A 512 7.21 -25.80 10.79
C VAL A 512 8.04 -26.82 11.56
N ALA A 513 9.19 -27.22 11.03
CA ALA A 513 9.98 -28.30 11.60
C ALA A 513 11.39 -27.83 11.99
N ARG A 514 11.79 -28.14 13.22
CA ARG A 514 13.15 -27.99 13.74
C ARG A 514 13.68 -29.37 14.12
N LEU A 515 14.37 -30.00 13.17
CA LEU A 515 14.84 -31.38 13.26
C LEU A 515 16.36 -31.40 13.37
N TYR A 516 16.93 -32.54 13.76
CA TYR A 516 18.38 -32.69 13.66
C TYR A 516 18.81 -32.80 12.20
N TRP A 517 18.27 -33.77 11.43
CA TRP A 517 18.80 -34.13 10.11
C TRP A 517 18.03 -33.53 8.94
N GLN A 518 18.73 -33.01 7.93
CA GLN A 518 18.15 -32.47 6.70
C GLN A 518 17.38 -33.54 5.92
N ARG A 519 17.85 -34.79 5.95
CA ARG A 519 17.13 -35.92 5.33
C ARG A 519 15.74 -36.13 5.95
N ASP A 520 15.59 -35.84 7.25
CA ASP A 520 14.34 -36.10 7.96
C ASP A 520 13.30 -35.03 7.61
N ILE A 521 13.72 -33.78 7.40
CA ILE A 521 12.81 -32.73 6.92
C ILE A 521 12.47 -32.89 5.43
N GLN A 522 13.40 -33.38 4.61
CA GLN A 522 13.13 -33.74 3.22
C GLN A 522 12.10 -34.87 3.13
N LEU A 523 12.25 -35.92 3.94
CA LEU A 523 11.28 -37.00 4.04
C LEU A 523 9.92 -36.50 4.54
N MET A 524 9.91 -35.56 5.49
CA MET A 524 8.67 -34.93 5.96
C MET A 524 7.97 -34.20 4.81
N ALA A 525 8.68 -33.38 4.04
CA ALA A 525 8.15 -32.63 2.90
C ALA A 525 7.66 -33.53 1.76
N GLU A 526 8.37 -34.62 1.45
CA GLU A 526 7.98 -35.59 0.42
C GLU A 526 6.61 -36.22 0.70
N VAL A 527 6.29 -36.44 1.98
CA VAL A 527 5.02 -37.07 2.42
C VAL A 527 3.93 -36.04 2.69
N ALA A 528 4.30 -34.80 3.05
CA ALA A 528 3.34 -33.80 3.46
C ALA A 528 2.46 -33.32 2.28
N THR A 529 1.17 -33.15 2.53
CA THR A 529 0.25 -32.52 1.55
C THR A 529 0.06 -31.03 1.80
N VAL A 530 0.77 -30.49 2.79
CA VAL A 530 0.81 -29.07 3.15
C VAL A 530 2.27 -28.63 3.23
N PRO A 531 2.57 -27.33 3.05
CA PRO A 531 3.95 -26.91 2.99
C PRO A 531 4.72 -27.14 4.29
N VAL A 532 6.03 -27.38 4.16
CA VAL A 532 6.97 -27.65 5.25
C VAL A 532 8.06 -26.57 5.28
N VAL A 533 8.29 -26.00 6.46
CA VAL A 533 9.28 -24.94 6.69
C VAL A 533 10.39 -25.43 7.59
N ASN A 534 11.64 -25.28 7.13
CA ASN A 534 12.84 -25.54 7.92
C ASN A 534 13.13 -24.41 8.92
N ALA A 535 12.89 -24.70 10.19
CA ALA A 535 13.22 -23.83 11.31
C ALA A 535 14.60 -24.12 11.92
N LEU A 536 15.28 -25.21 11.51
CA LEU A 536 16.72 -25.52 11.60
C LEU A 536 16.91 -27.03 11.38
N THR A 537 18.01 -27.37 10.70
CA THR A 537 18.65 -28.70 10.62
C THR A 537 20.16 -28.55 10.83
N GLU A 538 20.90 -29.65 10.91
CA GLU A 538 22.37 -29.68 10.84
C GLU A 538 22.91 -29.06 9.53
N TRP A 539 22.09 -29.03 8.47
CA TRP A 539 22.47 -28.49 7.18
C TRP A 539 22.18 -26.99 7.04
N GLU A 540 20.98 -26.51 7.34
CA GLU A 540 20.61 -25.10 7.10
C GLU A 540 19.71 -24.51 8.18
N HIS A 541 19.76 -23.18 8.32
CA HIS A 541 18.87 -22.41 9.17
C HIS A 541 18.27 -21.21 8.40
N PRO A 542 17.41 -21.45 7.38
CA PRO A 542 16.98 -20.41 6.44
C PRO A 542 16.20 -19.27 7.11
N CYS A 543 15.34 -19.61 8.08
CA CYS A 543 14.61 -18.59 8.85
C CYS A 543 15.53 -17.66 9.67
N GLN A 544 16.72 -18.12 10.06
CA GLN A 544 17.70 -17.27 10.75
C GLN A 544 18.37 -16.33 9.76
N ALA A 545 18.82 -16.84 8.61
CA ALA A 545 19.46 -16.01 7.58
C ALA A 545 18.54 -14.87 7.10
N LEU A 546 17.23 -15.12 6.94
CA LEU A 546 16.27 -14.07 6.62
C LEU A 546 16.19 -12.96 7.70
N ALA A 547 16.27 -13.33 8.97
CA ALA A 547 16.32 -12.37 10.08
C ALA A 547 17.64 -11.57 10.08
N ASP A 548 18.74 -12.25 9.76
CA ASP A 548 20.08 -11.67 9.70
C ASP A 548 20.12 -10.58 8.61
N LEU A 549 19.68 -10.91 7.40
CA LEU A 549 19.65 -9.96 6.28
C LEU A 549 18.65 -8.82 6.50
N LEU A 550 17.52 -9.06 7.16
CA LEU A 550 16.61 -7.97 7.55
C LEU A 550 17.32 -6.98 8.47
N THR A 551 18.10 -7.48 9.44
CA THR A 551 18.88 -6.63 10.36
C THR A 551 19.96 -5.83 9.64
N ILE A 552 20.67 -6.46 8.70
CA ILE A 552 21.70 -5.80 7.89
C ILE A 552 21.08 -4.70 7.02
N ARG A 553 19.92 -4.96 6.39
CA ARG A 553 19.21 -3.97 5.58
C ARG A 553 18.75 -2.76 6.38
N GLU A 554 18.28 -2.99 7.60
CA GLU A 554 17.85 -1.91 8.49
C GLU A 554 19.02 -1.02 8.92
N GLU A 555 20.18 -1.60 9.22
CA GLU A 555 21.34 -0.82 9.67
C GLU A 555 21.95 0.00 8.53
N PHE A 556 22.00 -0.56 7.32
CA PHE A 556 22.72 0.04 6.20
C PHE A 556 21.81 0.54 5.08
N GLU A 557 20.53 0.77 5.36
CA GLU A 557 19.54 1.34 4.40
C GLU A 557 19.51 0.61 3.04
N GLY A 558 19.76 -0.70 3.04
CA GLY A 558 19.80 -1.53 1.83
C GLY A 558 21.10 -1.47 1.01
N GLU A 559 22.16 -0.82 1.50
CA GLU A 559 23.49 -0.84 0.89
C GLU A 559 24.05 -2.28 0.83
N SER A 560 24.71 -2.64 -0.28
CA SER A 560 25.51 -3.86 -0.33
C SER A 560 26.74 -3.70 0.55
N VAL A 561 26.85 -4.59 1.55
CA VAL A 561 27.92 -4.56 2.55
C VAL A 561 28.66 -5.89 2.63
N LYS A 562 29.98 -5.83 2.89
CA LYS A 562 30.79 -7.02 3.15
C LYS A 562 30.45 -7.62 4.52
N ILE A 563 30.14 -8.91 4.53
CA ILE A 563 29.79 -9.73 5.70
C ILE A 563 30.93 -10.71 5.98
N ALA A 564 31.55 -10.61 7.15
CA ALA A 564 32.55 -11.57 7.63
C ALA A 564 31.94 -12.50 8.67
N TYR A 565 31.80 -13.78 8.33
CA TYR A 565 31.47 -14.83 9.28
C TYR A 565 32.76 -15.40 9.86
N VAL A 566 32.91 -15.41 11.19
CA VAL A 566 34.11 -15.89 11.88
C VAL A 566 33.80 -17.20 12.60
N GLY A 567 34.64 -18.21 12.42
CA GLY A 567 34.53 -19.49 13.10
C GLY A 567 34.15 -20.65 12.17
N ASP A 568 33.14 -21.41 12.57
CA ASP A 568 32.77 -22.69 11.94
C ASP A 568 31.85 -22.50 10.72
N GLY A 569 32.14 -23.21 9.62
CA GLY A 569 31.26 -23.37 8.47
C GLY A 569 30.06 -24.25 8.77
N ASN A 570 29.22 -23.80 9.71
CA ASN A 570 28.04 -24.52 10.16
C ASN A 570 26.79 -24.16 9.33
N ASN A 571 25.63 -24.67 9.75
CA ASN A 571 24.34 -24.39 9.12
C ASN A 571 23.95 -22.90 9.06
N VAL A 572 24.33 -22.10 10.05
CA VAL A 572 24.09 -20.66 10.08
C VAL A 572 25.00 -19.97 9.05
N ALA A 573 26.29 -20.32 9.03
CA ALA A 573 27.23 -19.83 8.03
C ALA A 573 26.77 -20.15 6.60
N ARG A 574 26.30 -21.39 6.37
CA ARG A 574 25.78 -21.85 5.08
C ARG A 574 24.59 -21.03 4.61
N SER A 575 23.54 -20.92 5.42
CA SER A 575 22.33 -20.18 5.04
C SER A 575 22.62 -18.68 4.86
N LEU A 576 23.50 -18.08 5.68
CA LEU A 576 23.91 -16.69 5.50
C LEU A 576 24.71 -16.49 4.21
N ALA A 577 25.65 -17.38 3.91
CA ALA A 577 26.44 -17.31 2.69
C ALA A 577 25.56 -17.42 1.44
N LYS A 578 24.66 -18.40 1.39
CA LYS A 578 23.72 -18.57 0.27
C LYS A 578 22.84 -17.33 0.08
N LEU A 579 22.25 -16.82 1.16
CA LEU A 579 21.34 -15.68 1.07
C LEU A 579 22.08 -14.37 0.76
N GLY A 580 23.16 -14.08 1.47
CA GLY A 580 23.94 -12.85 1.33
C GLY A 580 24.53 -12.70 -0.08
N THR A 581 25.18 -13.75 -0.59
CA THR A 581 25.80 -13.71 -1.93
C THR A 581 24.76 -13.56 -3.04
N ARG A 582 23.61 -14.25 -2.95
CA ARG A 582 22.50 -14.12 -3.91
C ARG A 582 21.88 -12.73 -3.93
N LEU A 583 21.84 -12.05 -2.78
CA LEU A 583 21.36 -10.67 -2.67
C LEU A 583 22.46 -9.62 -2.86
N GLY A 584 23.62 -10.04 -3.39
CA GLY A 584 24.69 -9.13 -3.78
C GLY A 584 25.56 -8.60 -2.65
N HIS A 585 25.52 -9.20 -1.46
CA HIS A 585 26.45 -8.91 -0.37
C HIS A 585 27.72 -9.77 -0.52
N PRO A 586 28.93 -9.20 -0.54
CA PRO A 586 30.16 -9.97 -0.44
C PRO A 586 30.20 -10.71 0.91
N VAL A 587 30.29 -12.04 0.89
CA VAL A 587 30.38 -12.85 2.12
C VAL A 587 31.74 -13.52 2.20
N THR A 588 32.37 -13.46 3.37
CA THR A 588 33.64 -14.13 3.66
C THR A 588 33.50 -15.00 4.91
N LEU A 589 33.84 -16.28 4.81
CA LEU A 589 34.01 -17.18 5.95
C LEU A 589 35.47 -17.18 6.38
N VAL A 590 35.72 -16.79 7.63
CA VAL A 590 37.03 -16.68 8.25
C VAL A 590 37.14 -17.77 9.31
N GLY A 591 37.87 -18.83 9.00
CA GLY A 591 37.89 -20.01 9.85
C GLY A 591 38.92 -21.04 9.42
N PRO A 592 39.24 -22.02 10.28
CA PRO A 592 40.22 -23.05 9.99
C PRO A 592 39.81 -23.88 8.76
N LYS A 593 40.77 -24.25 7.92
CA LYS A 593 40.50 -24.92 6.63
C LYS A 593 39.63 -26.18 6.71
N ASN A 594 39.76 -26.95 7.79
CA ASN A 594 39.00 -28.20 7.99
C ASN A 594 37.53 -27.99 8.36
N PHE A 595 37.11 -26.73 8.60
CA PHE A 595 35.76 -26.34 8.98
C PHE A 595 35.13 -25.40 7.94
N GLN A 596 35.70 -25.32 6.75
CA GLN A 596 35.16 -24.57 5.63
C GLN A 596 33.94 -25.28 5.03
N LEU A 597 33.06 -24.50 4.43
CA LEU A 597 31.88 -24.98 3.71
C LEU A 597 32.28 -25.56 2.35
N GLU A 598 31.38 -26.36 1.78
CA GLU A 598 31.40 -26.68 0.37
C GLU A 598 31.39 -25.40 -0.50
N GLU A 599 31.77 -25.54 -1.77
CA GLU A 599 31.79 -24.40 -2.69
C GLU A 599 30.39 -23.79 -2.86
N ILE A 600 30.23 -22.54 -2.40
CA ILE A 600 29.02 -21.73 -2.55
C ILE A 600 29.36 -20.57 -3.49
N PRO A 601 28.60 -20.33 -4.57
CA PRO A 601 28.86 -19.24 -5.50
C PRO A 601 28.97 -17.88 -4.79
N GLY A 602 30.08 -17.17 -5.00
CA GLY A 602 30.32 -15.84 -4.42
C GLY A 602 30.84 -15.84 -2.97
N LEU A 603 30.91 -16.99 -2.29
CA LEU A 603 31.49 -17.09 -0.95
C LEU A 603 33.03 -17.13 -1.05
N VAL A 604 33.70 -16.24 -0.32
CA VAL A 604 35.16 -16.30 -0.09
C VAL A 604 35.43 -17.04 1.22
N GLN A 605 36.44 -17.90 1.28
CA GLN A 605 36.82 -18.61 2.50
C GLN A 605 38.33 -18.46 2.75
N THR A 606 38.74 -18.05 3.95
CA THR A 606 40.15 -17.81 4.30
C THR A 606 40.44 -18.20 5.75
N GLU A 607 41.70 -18.57 6.03
CA GLU A 607 42.22 -18.75 7.39
C GLU A 607 42.82 -17.44 7.94
N ASP A 608 43.02 -16.43 7.07
CA ASP A 608 43.60 -15.15 7.43
C ASP A 608 42.51 -14.19 7.97
N ILE A 609 42.64 -13.88 9.26
CA ILE A 609 41.71 -13.01 10.00
C ILE A 609 41.76 -11.57 9.45
N GLU A 610 42.94 -11.05 9.10
CA GLU A 610 43.06 -9.69 8.61
C GLU A 610 42.44 -9.56 7.21
N GLU A 611 42.78 -10.47 6.30
CA GLU A 611 42.19 -10.51 4.95
C GLU A 611 40.66 -10.63 5.00
N GLY A 612 40.17 -11.50 5.89
CA GLY A 612 38.76 -11.77 6.07
C GLY A 612 37.95 -10.56 6.56
N LEU A 613 38.44 -9.89 7.60
CA LEU A 613 37.69 -8.81 8.27
C LEU A 613 37.87 -7.43 7.64
N VAL A 614 38.98 -7.13 6.94
CA VAL A 614 39.20 -5.79 6.38
C VAL A 614 38.03 -5.35 5.49
N GLY A 615 37.46 -4.18 5.82
CA GLY A 615 36.32 -3.58 5.11
C GLY A 615 34.97 -4.26 5.35
N ALA A 616 34.87 -5.25 6.23
CA ALA A 616 33.60 -5.84 6.62
C ALA A 616 32.80 -4.84 7.47
N LYS A 617 31.56 -4.53 7.08
CA LYS A 617 30.63 -3.76 7.92
C LYS A 617 29.78 -4.65 8.82
N VAL A 618 29.84 -5.98 8.63
CA VAL A 618 29.15 -6.95 9.48
C VAL A 618 30.14 -8.02 9.89
N VAL A 619 30.31 -8.23 11.19
CA VAL A 619 31.05 -9.35 11.77
C VAL A 619 30.06 -10.27 12.47
N TYR A 620 30.07 -11.55 12.13
CA TYR A 620 29.13 -12.54 12.63
C TYR A 620 29.87 -13.77 13.12
N THR A 621 29.40 -14.37 14.22
CA THR A 621 29.86 -15.68 14.69
C THR A 621 28.68 -16.46 15.26
N ASP A 622 28.89 -17.75 15.43
CA ASP A 622 27.99 -18.64 16.15
C ASP A 622 28.80 -19.55 17.08
N VAL A 623 28.11 -20.39 17.85
CA VAL A 623 28.72 -21.34 18.77
C VAL A 623 29.72 -22.26 18.07
N TRP A 624 30.94 -22.34 18.60
CA TRP A 624 31.97 -23.24 18.06
C TRP A 624 31.69 -24.72 18.28
N VAL A 625 30.79 -25.05 19.20
CA VAL A 625 30.40 -26.43 19.51
C VAL A 625 28.88 -26.48 19.38
N SER A 626 28.46 -26.93 18.20
CA SER A 626 27.06 -26.99 17.82
C SER A 626 26.47 -28.35 18.14
N MET A 627 25.30 -28.62 17.60
CA MET A 627 24.57 -29.86 17.76
C MET A 627 25.30 -31.02 17.05
N GLY A 628 25.71 -32.06 17.80
CA GLY A 628 26.43 -33.21 17.24
C GLY A 628 27.93 -33.23 17.50
N ASP A 629 28.50 -32.08 17.91
CA ASP A 629 29.94 -31.91 18.11
C ASP A 629 30.40 -32.26 19.53
N GLU A 630 29.53 -32.82 20.40
CA GLU A 630 29.80 -32.94 21.83
C GLU A 630 31.03 -33.81 22.12
N ARG A 631 31.36 -34.75 21.22
CA ARG A 631 32.53 -35.64 21.34
C ARG A 631 33.85 -34.98 20.95
N GLU A 632 33.81 -33.88 20.21
CA GLU A 632 34.98 -33.15 19.70
C GLU A 632 35.18 -31.80 20.40
N GLN A 633 34.37 -31.51 21.42
CA GLN A 633 34.34 -30.23 22.13
C GLN A 633 35.74 -29.73 22.50
N GLU A 634 36.58 -30.56 23.12
CA GLU A 634 37.92 -30.12 23.58
C GLU A 634 38.83 -29.73 22.42
N GLN A 635 38.77 -30.46 21.30
CA GLN A 635 39.56 -30.19 20.10
C GLN A 635 39.06 -28.92 19.40
N ARG A 636 37.73 -28.76 19.25
CA ARG A 636 37.13 -27.58 18.63
C ARG A 636 37.46 -26.32 19.41
N LEU A 637 37.36 -26.34 20.74
CA LEU A 637 37.72 -25.18 21.57
C LEU A 637 39.18 -24.75 21.37
N LYS A 638 40.13 -25.70 21.23
CA LYS A 638 41.54 -25.37 20.95
C LYS A 638 41.71 -24.78 19.55
N THR A 639 41.04 -25.36 18.55
CA THR A 639 41.16 -24.93 17.14
C THR A 639 40.54 -23.55 16.90
N PHE A 640 39.39 -23.26 17.50
CA PHE A 640 38.67 -22.00 17.30
C PHE A 640 39.11 -20.87 18.23
N ASN A 641 39.92 -21.13 19.26
CA ASN A 641 40.40 -20.10 20.18
C ASN A 641 41.03 -18.87 19.50
N PRO A 642 41.81 -18.99 18.41
CA PRO A 642 42.32 -17.83 17.65
C PRO A 642 41.23 -17.01 16.94
N TYR A 643 40.05 -17.57 16.74
CA TYR A 643 38.91 -17.01 16.03
C TYR A 643 37.85 -16.38 16.96
N GLN A 644 38.20 -16.10 18.23
CA GLN A 644 37.29 -15.42 19.15
C GLN A 644 37.02 -14.00 18.67
N VAL A 645 35.74 -13.66 18.48
CA VAL A 645 35.34 -12.29 18.19
C VAL A 645 35.46 -11.44 19.45
N ASN A 646 36.56 -10.71 19.53
CA ASN A 646 36.87 -9.74 20.57
C ASN A 646 37.03 -8.33 19.99
N GLU A 647 37.29 -7.36 20.84
CA GLU A 647 37.43 -5.94 20.46
C GLU A 647 38.57 -5.74 19.45
N ARG A 648 39.64 -6.54 19.55
CA ARG A 648 40.72 -6.53 18.55
C ARG A 648 40.22 -7.00 17.20
N MET A 649 39.44 -8.08 17.11
CA MET A 649 38.84 -8.50 15.84
C MET A 649 37.93 -7.43 15.26
N MET A 650 37.05 -6.85 16.07
CA MET A 650 36.17 -5.77 15.62
C MET A 650 36.96 -4.56 15.11
N SER A 651 38.14 -4.26 15.67
CA SER A 651 39.01 -3.16 15.20
C SER A 651 39.67 -3.37 13.84
N ILE A 652 39.68 -4.61 13.32
CA ILE A 652 40.19 -4.93 11.97
C ILE A 652 39.11 -4.66 10.91
N ALA A 653 37.84 -4.81 11.31
CA ALA A 653 36.68 -4.55 10.48
C ALA A 653 36.52 -3.04 10.19
N ASP A 654 35.49 -2.69 9.42
CA ASP A 654 35.14 -1.28 9.22
C ASP A 654 34.86 -0.59 10.56
N LYS A 655 35.19 0.69 10.68
CA LYS A 655 34.97 1.48 11.91
C LYS A 655 33.50 1.54 12.33
N ASP A 656 32.59 1.40 11.38
CA ASP A 656 31.14 1.44 11.57
C ASP A 656 30.55 0.00 11.55
N ALA A 657 31.39 -1.03 11.71
CA ALA A 657 30.95 -2.41 11.66
C ALA A 657 30.01 -2.76 12.82
N ILE A 658 28.96 -3.53 12.52
CA ILE A 658 28.08 -4.13 13.52
C ILE A 658 28.46 -5.59 13.79
N PHE A 659 28.07 -6.05 14.98
CA PHE A 659 28.23 -7.43 15.42
C PHE A 659 26.87 -8.14 15.51
N LEU A 660 26.81 -9.35 14.95
CA LEU A 660 25.66 -10.24 15.01
C LEU A 660 26.02 -11.55 15.73
N HIS A 661 25.02 -12.31 16.22
CA HIS A 661 25.23 -13.68 16.73
C HIS A 661 23.92 -14.48 16.77
N CYS A 662 23.90 -15.68 16.18
CA CYS A 662 22.74 -16.58 16.32
C CYS A 662 22.68 -17.14 17.75
N LEU A 663 21.98 -16.45 18.66
CA LEU A 663 21.90 -16.88 20.05
C LEU A 663 21.39 -18.34 20.17
N PRO A 664 21.80 -19.09 21.22
CA PRO A 664 22.49 -18.60 22.43
C PRO A 664 24.01 -18.59 22.28
N ALA A 665 24.65 -17.50 22.69
CA ALA A 665 26.10 -17.40 22.74
C ALA A 665 26.67 -18.01 24.02
N ARG A 666 27.85 -18.61 23.93
CA ARG A 666 28.75 -18.99 25.01
C ARG A 666 29.83 -17.91 25.17
N ARG A 667 29.52 -16.96 26.05
CA ARG A 667 30.41 -15.84 26.38
C ARG A 667 31.79 -16.32 26.84
N GLY A 668 32.83 -15.62 26.41
CA GLY A 668 34.22 -15.96 26.69
C GLY A 668 34.78 -17.09 25.84
N LEU A 669 33.96 -17.71 24.97
CA LEU A 669 34.40 -18.65 23.94
C LEU A 669 34.35 -17.94 22.57
N GLU A 670 33.28 -18.06 21.80
CA GLU A 670 33.20 -17.47 20.46
C GLU A 670 33.16 -15.94 20.45
N VAL A 671 32.72 -15.32 21.54
CA VAL A 671 32.61 -13.88 21.65
C VAL A 671 32.86 -13.39 23.07
N THR A 672 33.50 -12.23 23.19
CA THR A 672 33.72 -11.54 24.47
C THR A 672 32.50 -10.72 24.88
N ASP A 673 32.36 -10.45 26.18
CA ASP A 673 31.27 -9.61 26.70
C ASP A 673 31.30 -8.19 26.11
N GLY A 674 32.50 -7.62 25.90
CA GLY A 674 32.65 -6.27 25.35
C GLY A 674 32.19 -6.12 23.90
N VAL A 675 32.15 -7.20 23.12
CA VAL A 675 31.59 -7.20 21.77
C VAL A 675 30.09 -7.45 21.79
N ILE A 676 29.63 -8.53 22.42
CA ILE A 676 28.21 -8.91 22.36
C ILE A 676 27.27 -7.95 23.11
N ASP A 677 27.76 -7.28 24.15
CA ASP A 677 27.02 -6.23 24.87
C ASP A 677 27.48 -4.81 24.48
N GLY A 678 28.41 -4.71 23.53
CA GLY A 678 28.95 -3.45 23.05
C GLY A 678 27.98 -2.67 22.16
N ARG A 679 28.28 -1.40 21.90
CA ARG A 679 27.44 -0.50 21.07
C ARG A 679 27.23 -0.99 19.64
N GLN A 680 28.17 -1.75 19.12
CA GLN A 680 28.15 -2.36 17.79
C GLN A 680 27.23 -3.59 17.70
N SER A 681 26.78 -4.13 18.83
CA SER A 681 25.92 -5.32 18.83
C SER A 681 24.53 -5.01 18.29
N ARG A 682 24.05 -5.88 17.40
CA ARG A 682 22.66 -5.93 16.89
C ARG A 682 21.99 -7.28 17.16
N VAL A 683 22.52 -8.04 18.13
CA VAL A 683 22.05 -9.39 18.46
C VAL A 683 20.58 -9.41 18.92
N HIS A 684 20.13 -8.36 19.63
CA HIS A 684 18.74 -8.24 20.04
C HIS A 684 17.82 -7.77 18.91
N ASP A 685 18.29 -6.88 18.04
CA ASP A 685 17.56 -6.45 16.84
C ASP A 685 17.36 -7.65 15.89
N GLN A 686 18.41 -8.46 15.72
CA GLN A 686 18.36 -9.74 15.01
C GLN A 686 17.34 -10.72 15.62
N ALA A 687 17.27 -10.79 16.95
CA ALA A 687 16.28 -11.62 17.64
C ALA A 687 14.85 -11.11 17.45
N GLU A 688 14.63 -9.79 17.43
CA GLU A 688 13.33 -9.17 17.07
C GLU A 688 12.98 -9.49 15.62
N ASN A 689 13.92 -9.31 14.69
CA ASN A 689 13.72 -9.50 13.26
C ASN A 689 13.34 -10.92 12.86
N ARG A 690 13.72 -11.92 13.67
CA ARG A 690 13.27 -13.30 13.50
C ARG A 690 11.75 -13.43 13.47
N LEU A 691 11.03 -12.69 14.33
CA LEU A 691 9.57 -12.69 14.33
C LEU A 691 9.00 -12.15 13.01
N HIS A 692 9.58 -11.08 12.49
CA HIS A 692 9.08 -10.41 11.29
C HIS A 692 9.39 -11.20 10.01
N ALA A 693 10.60 -11.75 9.90
CA ALA A 693 10.98 -12.64 8.81
C ALA A 693 10.08 -13.89 8.76
N GLN A 694 9.86 -14.53 9.91
CA GLN A 694 8.97 -15.71 9.99
C GLN A 694 7.52 -15.35 9.66
N LYS A 695 7.04 -14.19 10.11
CA LYS A 695 5.69 -13.72 9.79
C LYS A 695 5.49 -13.52 8.29
N ALA A 696 6.45 -12.88 7.61
CA ALA A 696 6.42 -12.72 6.16
C ALA A 696 6.40 -14.07 5.44
N LEU A 697 7.24 -15.01 5.87
CA LEU A 697 7.32 -16.36 5.32
C LEU A 697 5.99 -17.12 5.45
N LEU A 698 5.39 -17.11 6.65
CA LEU A 698 4.11 -17.77 6.91
C LEU A 698 3.00 -17.22 5.99
N ARG A 699 2.95 -15.90 5.78
CA ARG A 699 1.95 -15.28 4.91
C ARG A 699 2.09 -15.76 3.47
N ARG A 700 3.31 -15.72 2.95
CA ARG A 700 3.58 -16.08 1.56
C ARG A 700 3.31 -17.56 1.26
N ILE A 701 3.79 -18.46 2.12
CA ILE A 701 3.56 -19.91 1.96
C ILE A 701 2.08 -20.27 2.04
N LEU A 702 1.30 -19.56 2.85
CA LEU A 702 -0.14 -19.83 3.00
C LEU A 702 -1.02 -19.10 1.97
N GLY A 703 -0.40 -18.40 1.00
CA GLY A 703 -1.06 -17.74 -0.14
C GLY A 703 -1.70 -16.39 0.19
N LEU A 704 -1.04 -15.56 1.01
CA LEU A 704 -1.63 -14.37 1.65
C LEU A 704 -0.86 -13.05 1.40
#